data_AF-A0A1I5DCU9-F1
#
_entry.id   AF-A0A1I5DCU9-F1
#
_cell.length_a   1.000
_cell.length_b   1.000
_cell.length_c   1.000
_cell.angle_alpha   90.00
_cell.angle_beta   90.00
_cell.angle_gamma   90.00
#
_symmetry.space_group_name_H-M   'P 1'
#
loop_
_entity.id
_entity.type
_entity.pdbx_description
1 polymer ?
#
loop_
_entity_poly.entity_id
_entity_poly.type
_entity_poly.pdbx_seq_one_letter_code
_entity_poly.pdbx_strand_id
1 'polypeptide(L)'
;MKKARKILMLIVIFALIISNLSGTSLSVKAATTSLSFSGEVKDIVGIPGKTVHVKLPVRAIGGYISEPRISVNTKDAPFSAENITLSAEGYSTSNPPQGIYAATTYIEFDLKVKETAKIGTYPLKIDVKFMDYSDEEEKMKEITLQVPSLDVVISEEKEPIQLTVDNVVFDNAIIGNDTELSFVIKNEGEVTALNTRFSVEGYEAAGISPKYSKLNQEAGYNGKLSAGESYQVKLPVRILSTATAGSKTLTINMTSKDIDGAEAPKVENKIYINIDENSNAPKIEIDSTKHAGELKAGSTFNLVTTLRNTGASEAKDIEVEIEGLGVESFLPNYTTKTVKIGNLKQNKKIDAKVPLIVSKEAKGGLKTVTVKISYKDNKGNSYTATNVLYLEVTAADGVSSEGKPNIVISNVTQSPNSPNAGGRVDITFDLINKSKIDIHEIKIVATNLSNTNFSPVNSDPYQYLEKLEGGKKARITMPLLVSNEAAEGVHTLEIKCEYKDNSGTPQSDPATIYVLDVQNNGAASKPKLIISNFTTDIEELRAGSTFNFLFDIYNTHSNVDAKNIKVTVSQAENVFSVTKGSNTFYIDRISAGETKQNSIELKVKSDAVTKAYPLEIKFEYEYAGAEANPTTGEIGEKVTETINLQAVENSRPVVNNIYVGSWGTPTVNQPTAVTFEFYNMGKSTLNNVYATVEGDYTLTTGNMYYIGNVQSGASEYVEMEIIPTLEGTAKGNLVISFEDSNGEEVKVTKEFESVVQGEFVPEFPGGEGTGGEFPMENPVKEPILPIWLFVIIQAAVLVVVIPVTRKIVLSLHLRKLRKKEDLELGE
;
A
#
# COMPACT_ATOMS: atom_id res chain seq x y z
N MET A 1 -48.27 65.01 112.62
CA MET A 1 -47.84 65.46 111.29
C MET A 1 -48.13 66.96 111.14
N LYS A 2 -47.51 67.88 111.89
CA LYS A 2 -46.06 68.12 112.07
C LYS A 2 -45.34 68.30 110.73
N LYS A 3 -45.05 69.57 110.43
CA LYS A 3 -43.89 70.13 109.70
C LYS A 3 -43.55 69.65 108.27
N ALA A 4 -44.14 68.59 107.73
CA ALA A 4 -43.85 68.13 106.36
C ALA A 4 -44.71 68.78 105.26
N ARG A 5 -45.94 69.23 105.56
CA ARG A 5 -46.86 69.79 104.54
C ARG A 5 -46.61 71.27 104.16
N LYS A 6 -45.94 72.05 105.01
CA LYS A 6 -45.58 73.45 104.70
C LYS A 6 -44.22 73.62 104.00
N ILE A 7 -43.36 72.59 104.02
CA ILE A 7 -42.05 72.62 103.36
C ILE A 7 -42.14 72.10 101.92
N LEU A 8 -42.97 71.09 101.66
CA LEU A 8 -43.13 70.54 100.31
C LEU A 8 -43.83 71.50 99.33
N MET A 9 -44.77 72.33 99.82
CA MET A 9 -45.47 73.31 98.97
C MET A 9 -44.60 74.53 98.61
N LEU A 10 -43.63 74.87 99.48
CA LEU A 10 -42.64 75.92 99.22
C LEU A 10 -41.52 75.42 98.29
N ILE A 11 -41.15 74.14 98.34
CA ILE A 11 -40.16 73.55 97.42
C ILE A 11 -40.71 73.47 95.99
N VAL A 12 -41.99 73.20 95.79
CA VAL A 12 -42.59 73.14 94.44
C VAL A 12 -42.75 74.54 93.82
N ILE A 13 -43.06 75.56 94.62
CA ILE A 13 -43.18 76.96 94.14
C ILE A 13 -41.80 77.59 93.92
N PHE A 14 -40.78 77.24 94.71
CA PHE A 14 -39.41 77.74 94.53
C PHE A 14 -38.66 77.01 93.37
N ALA A 15 -38.98 75.75 93.08
CA ALA A 15 -38.44 75.03 91.93
C ALA A 15 -39.02 75.49 90.57
N LEU A 16 -40.26 76.00 90.54
CA LEU A 16 -40.88 76.59 89.34
C LEU A 16 -40.37 78.01 89.02
N ILE A 17 -39.77 78.70 90.00
CA ILE A 17 -39.20 80.05 89.82
C ILE A 17 -37.69 79.98 89.49
N ILE A 18 -36.97 78.93 89.90
CA ILE A 18 -35.54 78.74 89.59
C ILE A 18 -35.31 78.06 88.22
N SER A 19 -36.32 77.40 87.64
CA SER A 19 -36.25 76.86 86.26
C SER A 19 -36.50 77.92 85.17
N ASN A 20 -36.93 79.14 85.53
CA ASN A 20 -37.11 80.28 84.62
C ASN A 20 -35.95 81.28 84.61
N LEU A 21 -34.81 80.93 85.22
CA LEU A 21 -33.61 81.77 85.32
C LEU A 21 -32.35 80.96 84.97
N SER A 22 -32.31 80.39 83.76
CA SER A 22 -31.09 79.87 83.14
C SER A 22 -31.28 79.87 81.63
N GLY A 23 -31.26 81.07 81.04
CA GLY A 23 -31.04 81.25 79.62
C GLY A 23 -29.67 80.67 79.26
N THR A 24 -29.67 79.42 78.82
CA THR A 24 -28.55 78.85 78.08
C THR A 24 -28.96 78.90 76.62
N SER A 25 -28.29 79.74 75.85
CA SER A 25 -28.28 79.66 74.39
C SER A 25 -27.67 78.30 74.03
N LEU A 26 -28.52 77.28 73.90
CA LEU A 26 -28.16 76.09 73.15
C LEU A 26 -28.04 76.57 71.69
N SER A 27 -26.82 76.86 71.26
CA SER A 27 -26.47 76.77 69.86
C SER A 27 -26.69 75.31 69.48
N VAL A 28 -27.87 75.01 68.96
CA VAL A 28 -28.10 73.74 68.28
C VAL A 28 -27.13 73.75 67.12
N LYS A 29 -26.07 72.91 67.17
CA LYS A 29 -25.24 72.61 66.01
C LYS A 29 -26.23 72.22 64.91
N ALA A 30 -26.27 72.98 63.81
CA ALA A 30 -27.15 72.69 62.69
C ALA A 30 -26.96 71.21 62.30
N ALA A 31 -28.07 70.50 62.06
CA ALA A 31 -28.02 69.09 61.68
C ALA A 31 -27.11 68.94 60.46
N THR A 32 -26.11 68.06 60.54
CA THR A 32 -25.22 67.76 59.41
C THR A 32 -26.05 67.37 58.19
N THR A 33 -25.87 68.10 57.09
CA THR A 33 -26.58 67.85 55.82
C THR A 33 -26.39 66.40 55.39
N SER A 34 -27.50 65.70 55.15
CA SER A 34 -27.52 64.29 54.71
C SER A 34 -28.54 64.08 53.59
N LEU A 35 -28.40 62.97 52.86
CA LEU A 35 -29.32 62.58 51.78
C LEU A 35 -30.20 61.42 52.24
N SER A 36 -31.51 61.51 51.96
CA SER A 36 -32.43 60.37 52.07
C SER A 36 -33.26 60.21 50.82
N PHE A 37 -33.79 59.01 50.60
CA PHE A 37 -34.91 58.88 49.69
C PHE A 37 -36.15 59.58 50.26
N SER A 38 -36.92 60.25 49.40
CA SER A 38 -38.18 60.90 49.80
C SER A 38 -39.42 60.00 49.68
N GLY A 39 -39.23 58.76 49.23
CA GLY A 39 -40.23 57.69 49.14
C GLY A 39 -39.61 56.29 49.13
N GLU A 40 -40.43 55.26 48.92
CA GLU A 40 -39.95 53.88 48.74
C GLU A 40 -39.22 53.73 47.40
N VAL A 41 -38.04 53.11 47.42
CA VAL A 41 -37.20 52.87 46.24
C VAL A 41 -36.91 51.38 46.18
N LYS A 42 -37.09 50.78 45.00
CA LYS A 42 -36.78 49.38 44.72
C LYS A 42 -35.47 49.26 43.96
N ASP A 43 -34.81 48.12 44.10
CA ASP A 43 -33.65 47.78 43.29
C ASP A 43 -33.94 47.89 41.80
N ILE A 44 -32.91 48.28 41.05
CA ILE A 44 -33.01 48.53 39.61
C ILE A 44 -32.85 47.20 38.90
N VAL A 45 -33.84 46.81 38.10
CA VAL A 45 -33.73 45.62 37.25
C VAL A 45 -32.89 45.97 36.02
N GLY A 46 -31.69 45.40 35.95
CA GLY A 46 -30.80 45.55 34.81
C GLY A 46 -31.05 44.47 33.77
N ILE A 47 -31.39 44.87 32.54
CA ILE A 47 -31.60 43.95 31.41
C ILE A 47 -30.37 43.99 30.50
N PRO A 48 -29.61 42.89 30.32
CA PRO A 48 -28.39 42.87 29.51
C PRO A 48 -28.59 43.44 28.09
N GLY A 49 -27.71 44.36 27.68
CA GLY A 49 -27.76 45.02 26.38
C GLY A 49 -28.86 46.08 26.22
N LYS A 50 -29.62 46.40 27.27
CA LYS A 50 -30.62 47.47 27.28
C LYS A 50 -30.17 48.64 28.14
N THR A 51 -30.78 49.79 27.85
CA THR A 51 -30.68 50.99 28.69
C THR A 51 -31.92 51.09 29.56
N VAL A 52 -31.72 51.22 30.87
CA VAL A 52 -32.77 51.39 31.87
C VAL A 52 -32.71 52.83 32.37
N HIS A 53 -33.79 53.59 32.17
CA HIS A 53 -33.87 54.94 32.72
C HIS A 53 -34.16 54.86 34.22
N VAL A 54 -33.25 55.39 35.03
CA VAL A 54 -33.31 55.36 36.50
C VAL A 54 -33.74 56.73 37.00
N LYS A 55 -34.73 56.75 37.89
CA LYS A 55 -35.27 57.97 38.51
C LYS A 55 -35.39 57.79 40.02
N LEU A 56 -34.47 58.41 40.76
CA LEU A 56 -34.35 58.22 42.21
C LEU A 56 -34.87 59.44 42.98
N PRO A 57 -35.95 59.32 43.78
CA PRO A 57 -36.48 60.41 44.59
C PRO A 57 -35.61 60.68 45.82
N VAL A 58 -34.87 61.78 45.83
CA VAL A 58 -33.98 62.21 46.91
C VAL A 58 -34.44 63.52 47.55
N ARG A 59 -34.06 63.72 48.81
CA ARG A 59 -34.18 65.00 49.51
C ARG A 59 -32.99 65.23 50.43
N ALA A 60 -32.67 66.50 50.68
CA ALA A 60 -31.67 66.88 51.66
C ALA A 60 -32.33 67.04 53.04
N ILE A 61 -31.70 66.47 54.07
CA ILE A 61 -32.10 66.59 55.48
C ILE A 61 -31.04 67.43 56.19
N GLY A 62 -31.46 68.48 56.87
CA GLY A 62 -30.55 69.34 57.65
C GLY A 62 -29.88 70.48 56.87
N GLY A 63 -30.08 70.57 55.54
CA GLY A 63 -29.51 71.64 54.72
C GLY A 63 -30.01 71.65 53.27
N TYR A 64 -29.52 72.61 52.49
CA TYR A 64 -29.72 72.71 51.03
C TYR A 64 -28.42 72.35 50.31
N ILE A 65 -28.47 71.37 49.41
CA ILE A 65 -27.31 70.98 48.61
C ILE A 65 -27.34 71.80 47.32
N SER A 66 -26.55 72.88 47.27
CA SER A 66 -26.45 73.75 46.10
C SER A 66 -25.49 73.18 45.06
N GLU A 67 -25.89 73.27 43.78
CA GLU A 67 -25.08 72.92 42.60
C GLU A 67 -24.33 71.58 42.72
N PRO A 68 -25.02 70.46 43.04
CA PRO A 68 -24.37 69.18 43.22
C PRO A 68 -23.79 68.64 41.90
N ARG A 69 -22.62 68.03 42.00
CA ARG A 69 -22.05 67.15 40.98
C ARG A 69 -22.37 65.70 41.34
N ILE A 70 -23.16 65.06 40.50
CA ILE A 70 -23.58 63.68 40.71
C ILE A 70 -22.71 62.77 39.85
N SER A 71 -22.18 61.72 40.46
CA SER A 71 -21.43 60.69 39.76
C SER A 71 -21.87 59.30 40.21
N VAL A 72 -22.08 58.41 39.24
CA VAL A 72 -22.36 56.99 39.50
C VAL A 72 -21.06 56.21 39.38
N ASN A 73 -20.73 55.40 40.38
CA ASN A 73 -19.54 54.55 40.36
C ASN A 73 -19.79 53.30 39.51
N THR A 74 -19.03 53.16 38.43
CA THR A 74 -19.18 52.10 37.42
C THR A 74 -17.91 51.28 37.19
N LYS A 75 -16.87 51.49 38.01
CA LYS A 75 -15.50 50.99 37.72
C LYS A 75 -15.40 49.46 37.56
N ASP A 76 -16.20 48.72 38.33
CA ASP A 76 -16.22 47.25 38.33
C ASP A 76 -17.64 46.69 38.09
N ALA A 77 -18.52 47.51 37.50
CA ALA A 77 -19.92 47.18 37.30
C ALA A 77 -20.19 46.71 35.86
N PRO A 78 -21.16 45.81 35.64
CA PRO A 78 -21.58 45.39 34.31
C PRO A 78 -22.51 46.42 33.63
N PHE A 79 -22.37 47.70 33.96
CA PHE A 79 -23.18 48.79 33.44
C PHE A 79 -22.42 50.12 33.47
N SER A 80 -22.82 51.05 32.60
CA SER A 80 -22.43 52.47 32.65
C SER A 80 -23.63 53.36 32.94
N ALA A 81 -23.39 54.59 33.39
CA ALA A 81 -24.42 55.59 33.60
C ALA A 81 -24.13 56.80 32.71
N GLU A 82 -25.14 57.28 32.00
CA GLU A 82 -25.09 58.44 31.11
C GLU A 82 -26.25 59.38 31.40
N ASN A 83 -26.24 60.59 30.84
CA ASN A 83 -27.34 61.56 30.96
C ASN A 83 -27.77 61.88 32.40
N ILE A 84 -26.80 61.96 33.31
CA ILE A 84 -27.06 62.27 34.73
C ILE A 84 -27.58 63.69 34.87
N THR A 85 -28.80 63.84 35.41
CA THR A 85 -29.48 65.13 35.58
C THR A 85 -30.28 65.18 36.89
N LEU A 86 -30.67 66.40 37.27
CA LEU A 86 -31.67 66.63 38.32
C LEU A 86 -33.01 67.03 37.70
N SER A 87 -34.10 66.52 38.26
CA SER A 87 -35.46 66.96 37.95
C SER A 87 -36.26 67.17 39.24
N ALA A 88 -37.29 68.00 39.20
CA ALA A 88 -38.24 68.16 40.30
C ALA A 88 -39.56 68.71 39.78
N GLU A 89 -40.63 68.58 40.56
CA GLU A 89 -41.93 69.12 40.21
C GLU A 89 -41.88 70.65 40.06
N GLY A 90 -42.41 71.19 38.95
CA GLY A 90 -42.35 72.61 38.61
C GLY A 90 -41.09 73.06 37.85
N TYR A 91 -40.14 72.15 37.58
CA TYR A 91 -38.94 72.42 36.77
C TYR A 91 -39.05 71.79 35.38
N SER A 92 -38.23 72.29 34.43
CA SER A 92 -38.19 71.79 33.04
C SER A 92 -36.77 71.40 32.66
N THR A 93 -36.59 70.66 31.56
CA THR A 93 -35.25 70.31 31.05
C THR A 93 -34.40 71.53 30.71
N SER A 94 -35.03 72.64 30.28
CA SER A 94 -34.36 73.92 30.02
C SER A 94 -34.11 74.76 31.28
N ASN A 95 -34.70 74.40 32.42
CA ASN A 95 -34.50 75.05 33.71
C ASN A 95 -34.51 73.99 34.82
N PRO A 96 -33.43 73.20 34.96
CA PRO A 96 -33.36 72.13 35.95
C PRO A 96 -33.19 72.70 37.36
N PRO A 97 -33.54 71.93 38.41
CA PRO A 97 -33.26 72.29 39.79
C PRO A 97 -31.76 72.58 39.99
N GLN A 98 -31.45 73.70 40.63
CA GLN A 98 -30.07 74.10 40.93
C GLN A 98 -29.49 73.41 42.17
N GLY A 99 -30.24 72.50 42.80
CA GLY A 99 -29.82 71.83 44.02
C GLY A 99 -30.86 70.83 44.54
N ILE A 100 -30.48 70.10 45.59
CA ILE A 100 -31.35 69.15 46.29
C ILE A 100 -31.79 69.80 47.61
N TYR A 101 -33.11 69.95 47.79
CA TYR A 101 -33.74 70.62 48.92
C TYR A 101 -34.60 69.65 49.76
N ALA A 102 -35.35 70.17 50.73
CA ALA A 102 -36.17 69.35 51.63
C ALA A 102 -37.37 68.67 50.93
N ALA A 103 -37.82 69.20 49.77
CA ALA A 103 -38.83 68.55 48.94
C ALA A 103 -38.19 67.58 47.96
N THR A 104 -39.02 66.71 47.36
CA THR A 104 -38.55 65.68 46.42
C THR A 104 -37.87 66.31 45.21
N THR A 105 -36.60 65.97 45.05
CA THR A 105 -35.82 66.13 43.82
C THR A 105 -35.53 64.73 43.27
N TYR A 106 -35.35 64.56 41.98
CA TYR A 106 -34.99 63.29 41.37
C TYR A 106 -33.59 63.35 40.79
N ILE A 107 -32.78 62.34 41.10
CA ILE A 107 -31.57 62.03 40.35
C ILE A 107 -31.99 61.11 39.21
N GLU A 108 -31.85 61.59 37.98
CA GLU A 108 -32.20 60.84 36.77
C GLU A 108 -30.95 60.53 35.96
N PHE A 109 -30.84 59.31 35.45
CA PHE A 109 -29.75 58.89 34.56
C PHE A 109 -30.15 57.64 33.78
N ASP A 110 -29.46 57.41 32.67
CA ASP A 110 -29.64 56.24 31.83
C ASP A 110 -28.58 55.20 32.18
N LEU A 111 -29.02 54.05 32.70
CA LEU A 111 -28.16 52.92 33.06
C LEU A 111 -28.06 51.96 31.88
N LYS A 112 -26.92 51.92 31.20
CA LYS A 112 -26.65 51.03 30.07
C LYS A 112 -26.00 49.74 30.55
N VAL A 113 -26.74 48.63 30.53
CA VAL A 113 -26.25 47.32 30.98
C VAL A 113 -25.50 46.61 29.84
N LYS A 114 -24.35 46.03 30.14
CA LYS A 114 -23.54 45.29 29.15
C LYS A 114 -24.28 44.06 28.63
N GLU A 115 -24.03 43.67 27.38
CA GLU A 115 -24.57 42.42 26.81
C GLU A 115 -24.02 41.18 27.53
N THR A 116 -22.77 41.27 28.00
CA THR A 116 -21.99 40.23 28.71
C THR A 116 -22.29 40.16 30.20
N ALA A 117 -23.24 40.96 30.69
CA ALA A 117 -23.55 41.05 32.11
C ALA A 117 -24.00 39.70 32.67
N LYS A 118 -23.47 39.34 33.84
CA LYS A 118 -23.73 38.08 34.51
C LYS A 118 -24.87 38.19 35.51
N ILE A 119 -25.55 37.08 35.79
CA ILE A 119 -26.59 37.04 36.82
C ILE A 119 -25.95 37.40 38.15
N GLY A 120 -26.55 38.35 38.84
CA GLY A 120 -26.03 38.83 40.11
C GLY A 120 -26.66 40.12 40.58
N THR A 121 -26.25 40.51 41.78
CA THR A 121 -26.64 41.75 42.44
C THR A 121 -25.42 42.63 42.57
N TYR A 122 -25.49 43.83 41.97
CA TYR A 122 -24.36 44.74 41.86
C TYR A 122 -24.65 46.05 42.60
N PRO A 123 -23.79 46.48 43.53
CA PRO A 123 -24.05 47.68 44.31
C PRO A 123 -23.98 48.94 43.45
N LEU A 124 -25.05 49.73 43.46
CA LEU A 124 -25.10 51.04 42.82
C LEU A 124 -24.70 52.12 43.81
N LYS A 125 -23.50 52.68 43.62
CA LYS A 125 -23.00 53.78 44.45
C LYS A 125 -23.10 55.09 43.69
N ILE A 126 -23.88 56.03 44.23
CA ILE A 126 -24.07 57.36 43.67
C ILE A 126 -23.49 58.36 44.66
N ASP A 127 -22.42 59.03 44.24
CA ASP A 127 -21.77 60.09 44.98
C ASP A 127 -22.34 61.45 44.55
N VAL A 128 -22.77 62.26 45.51
CA VAL A 128 -23.23 63.64 45.35
C VAL A 128 -22.19 64.55 45.99
N LYS A 129 -21.46 65.28 45.16
CA LYS A 129 -20.40 66.20 45.58
C LYS A 129 -20.86 67.64 45.49
N PHE A 130 -20.63 68.43 46.53
CA PHE A 130 -20.99 69.85 46.55
C PHE A 130 -20.04 70.63 47.44
N MET A 131 -20.00 71.94 47.26
CA MET A 131 -19.21 72.83 48.11
C MET A 131 -20.08 73.33 49.26
N ASP A 132 -19.60 73.17 50.50
CA ASP A 132 -20.24 73.71 51.69
C ASP A 132 -19.22 74.48 52.53
N TYR A 133 -19.69 75.42 53.35
CA TYR A 133 -18.83 76.19 54.23
C TYR A 133 -18.52 75.38 55.49
N SER A 134 -17.23 75.13 55.75
CA SER A 134 -16.80 74.46 56.99
C SER A 134 -16.58 75.49 58.08
N ASP A 135 -17.45 75.51 59.10
CA ASP A 135 -17.28 76.36 60.28
C ASP A 135 -15.97 76.06 61.05
N GLU A 136 -15.44 74.85 60.94
CA GLU A 136 -14.18 74.44 61.59
C GLU A 136 -12.93 74.90 60.83
N GLU A 137 -13.02 75.07 59.51
CA GLU A 137 -11.87 75.44 58.65
C GLU A 137 -12.00 76.84 58.03
N GLU A 138 -13.09 77.57 58.35
CA GLU A 138 -13.47 78.90 57.82
C GLU A 138 -13.31 79.05 56.29
N LYS A 139 -13.64 77.99 55.55
CA LYS A 139 -13.53 77.97 54.07
C LYS A 139 -14.52 77.02 53.43
N MET A 140 -14.76 77.22 52.13
CA MET A 140 -15.51 76.27 51.32
C MET A 140 -14.74 74.96 51.17
N LYS A 141 -15.41 73.84 51.41
CA LYS A 141 -14.87 72.48 51.28
C LYS A 141 -15.80 71.62 50.44
N GLU A 142 -15.23 70.75 49.62
CA GLU A 142 -16.01 69.74 48.89
C GLU A 142 -16.46 68.65 49.86
N ILE A 143 -17.77 68.46 49.99
CA ILE A 143 -18.40 67.38 50.73
C ILE A 143 -18.88 66.34 49.71
N THR A 144 -18.61 65.07 49.97
CA THR A 144 -19.17 63.94 49.21
C THR A 144 -20.18 63.21 50.09
N LEU A 145 -21.44 63.17 49.67
CA LEU A 145 -22.47 62.36 50.27
C LEU A 145 -22.83 61.20 49.36
N GLN A 146 -23.10 60.03 49.93
CA GLN A 146 -23.63 58.90 49.18
C GLN A 146 -25.15 58.86 49.29
N VAL A 147 -25.81 58.62 48.16
CA VAL A 147 -27.22 58.23 48.15
C VAL A 147 -27.36 56.91 48.93
N PRO A 148 -28.46 56.69 49.67
CA PRO A 148 -28.67 55.42 50.36
C PRO A 148 -28.53 54.22 49.43
N SER A 149 -28.05 53.09 49.97
CA SER A 149 -27.67 51.90 49.20
C SER A 149 -28.81 51.38 48.32
N LEU A 150 -28.49 51.10 47.06
CA LEU A 150 -29.38 50.54 46.07
C LEU A 150 -28.59 49.51 45.24
N ASP A 151 -29.24 48.45 44.80
CA ASP A 151 -28.59 47.46 43.92
C ASP A 151 -29.17 47.49 42.50
N VAL A 152 -28.34 47.07 41.54
CA VAL A 152 -28.77 46.66 40.21
C VAL A 152 -28.83 45.14 40.19
N VAL A 153 -30.02 44.59 39.95
CA VAL A 153 -30.27 43.14 39.92
C VAL A 153 -30.36 42.69 38.47
N ILE A 154 -29.51 41.74 38.08
CA ILE A 154 -29.52 41.08 36.77
C ILE A 154 -30.03 39.67 36.96
N SER A 155 -31.20 39.37 36.37
CA SER A 155 -31.91 38.10 36.55
C SER A 155 -31.77 37.13 35.38
N GLU A 156 -31.18 37.57 34.28
CA GLU A 156 -30.97 36.77 33.06
C GLU A 156 -29.58 37.05 32.47
N GLU A 157 -28.98 36.06 31.81
CA GLU A 157 -27.77 36.23 31.00
C GLU A 157 -28.12 35.99 29.53
N LYS A 158 -27.47 36.74 28.65
CA LYS A 158 -27.53 36.46 27.22
C LYS A 158 -26.69 35.24 26.86
N GLU A 159 -27.16 34.45 25.92
CA GLU A 159 -26.34 33.37 25.37
C GLU A 159 -25.03 33.93 24.77
N PRO A 160 -23.87 33.32 25.09
CA PRO A 160 -22.58 33.79 24.58
C PRO A 160 -22.50 33.68 23.06
N ILE A 161 -21.48 34.28 22.46
CA ILE A 161 -21.23 34.21 21.00
C ILE A 161 -21.18 32.74 20.56
N GLN A 162 -22.01 32.38 19.57
CA GLN A 162 -22.05 31.05 18.96
C GLN A 162 -21.99 31.21 17.44
N LEU A 163 -20.79 31.10 16.88
CA LEU A 163 -20.61 31.20 15.43
C LEU A 163 -20.88 29.85 14.78
N THR A 164 -21.74 29.80 13.78
CA THR A 164 -22.03 28.61 12.98
C THR A 164 -21.69 28.85 11.51
N VAL A 165 -21.51 27.75 10.79
CA VAL A 165 -21.40 27.76 9.33
C VAL A 165 -22.56 26.98 8.74
N ASP A 166 -23.32 27.65 7.88
CA ASP A 166 -24.49 27.10 7.20
C ASP A 166 -24.42 27.34 5.69
N ASN A 167 -25.32 26.70 4.93
CA ASN A 167 -25.50 26.91 3.48
C ASN A 167 -24.20 26.82 2.67
N VAL A 168 -23.41 25.77 2.94
CA VAL A 168 -22.19 25.49 2.17
C VAL A 168 -22.57 25.09 0.76
N VAL A 169 -22.14 25.89 -0.21
CA VAL A 169 -22.35 25.68 -1.64
C VAL A 169 -20.99 25.68 -2.33
N PHE A 170 -20.77 24.65 -3.15
CA PHE A 170 -19.53 24.46 -3.90
C PHE A 170 -19.87 23.96 -5.31
N ASP A 171 -20.38 24.86 -6.14
CA ASP A 171 -20.89 24.53 -7.46
C ASP A 171 -19.75 24.24 -8.44
N ASN A 172 -20.00 23.42 -9.48
CA ASN A 172 -19.02 23.17 -10.56
C ASN A 172 -17.60 22.82 -10.07
N ALA A 173 -17.50 22.04 -8.99
CA ALA A 173 -16.26 21.59 -8.38
C ALA A 173 -15.55 20.52 -9.21
N ILE A 174 -15.30 20.83 -10.48
CA ILE A 174 -14.75 19.91 -11.47
C ILE A 174 -13.23 20.05 -11.49
N ILE A 175 -12.51 18.93 -11.51
CA ILE A 175 -11.04 18.89 -11.59
C ILE A 175 -10.51 19.78 -12.74
N GLY A 176 -9.60 20.71 -12.39
CA GLY A 176 -8.95 21.64 -13.31
C GLY A 176 -9.70 22.96 -13.56
N ASN A 177 -10.91 23.12 -13.04
CA ASN A 177 -11.70 24.35 -13.20
C ASN A 177 -11.50 25.33 -12.03
N ASP A 178 -11.74 26.61 -12.32
CA ASP A 178 -11.96 27.61 -11.29
C ASP A 178 -13.42 27.52 -10.81
N THR A 179 -13.65 27.74 -9.51
CA THR A 179 -14.98 27.76 -8.89
C THR A 179 -15.03 28.73 -7.69
N GLU A 180 -16.19 28.86 -7.04
CA GLU A 180 -16.46 29.69 -5.87
C GLU A 180 -16.92 28.82 -4.69
N LEU A 181 -16.20 28.87 -3.57
CA LEU A 181 -16.66 28.35 -2.28
C LEU A 181 -17.53 29.39 -1.58
N SER A 182 -18.80 29.06 -1.42
CA SER A 182 -19.77 29.91 -0.73
C SER A 182 -20.27 29.24 0.55
N PHE A 183 -20.40 30.02 1.62
CA PHE A 183 -21.03 29.57 2.86
C PHE A 183 -21.52 30.79 3.65
N VAL A 184 -22.34 30.57 4.67
CA VAL A 184 -22.87 31.62 5.55
C VAL A 184 -22.29 31.42 6.94
N ILE A 185 -21.69 32.47 7.49
CA ILE A 185 -21.33 32.53 8.91
C ILE A 185 -22.47 33.22 9.64
N LYS A 186 -23.03 32.60 10.68
CA LYS A 186 -24.10 33.18 11.49
C LYS A 186 -23.72 33.22 12.96
N ASN A 187 -24.13 34.27 13.67
CA ASN A 187 -24.06 34.30 15.12
C ASN A 187 -25.42 33.87 15.69
N GLU A 188 -25.51 32.63 16.18
CA GLU A 188 -26.71 32.11 16.85
C GLU A 188 -26.81 32.57 18.30
N GLY A 189 -25.74 33.14 18.86
CA GLY A 189 -25.71 33.70 20.22
C GLY A 189 -26.41 35.06 20.32
N GLU A 190 -26.67 35.49 21.55
CA GLU A 190 -27.37 36.75 21.86
C GLU A 190 -26.43 37.93 22.14
N VAL A 191 -25.14 37.65 22.28
CA VAL A 191 -24.05 38.62 22.42
C VAL A 191 -23.44 38.94 21.05
N THR A 192 -23.22 40.22 20.79
CA THR A 192 -22.57 40.71 19.57
C THR A 192 -21.11 40.25 19.49
N ALA A 193 -20.73 39.67 18.34
CA ALA A 193 -19.34 39.31 18.03
C ALA A 193 -18.63 40.49 17.33
N LEU A 194 -17.48 40.90 17.85
CA LEU A 194 -16.61 41.96 17.33
C LEU A 194 -15.28 41.40 16.84
N ASN A 195 -14.66 42.08 15.88
CA ASN A 195 -13.43 41.63 15.21
C ASN A 195 -13.51 40.14 14.80
N THR A 196 -14.68 39.74 14.29
CA THR A 196 -14.96 38.39 13.83
C THR A 196 -14.14 38.14 12.58
N ARG A 197 -13.34 37.07 12.62
CA ARG A 197 -12.43 36.67 11.55
C ARG A 197 -12.63 35.20 11.23
N PHE A 198 -12.35 34.82 9.99
CA PHE A 198 -12.35 33.43 9.57
C PHE A 198 -11.18 33.08 8.63
N SER A 199 -10.75 31.83 8.66
CA SER A 199 -9.82 31.25 7.69
C SER A 199 -10.27 29.84 7.29
N VAL A 200 -9.90 29.42 6.08
CA VAL A 200 -10.20 28.08 5.57
C VAL A 200 -8.90 27.29 5.45
N GLU A 201 -8.89 26.11 6.05
CA GLU A 201 -7.78 25.16 6.03
C GLU A 201 -8.18 23.85 5.31
N GLY A 202 -7.18 23.04 4.94
CA GLY A 202 -7.38 21.77 4.24
C GLY A 202 -7.31 21.84 2.71
N TYR A 203 -7.04 23.01 2.12
CA TYR A 203 -6.97 23.20 0.67
C TYR A 203 -5.97 22.28 -0.03
N GLU A 204 -4.73 22.19 0.48
CA GLU A 204 -3.67 21.38 -0.14
C GLU A 204 -4.06 19.90 -0.20
N ALA A 205 -4.52 19.33 0.92
CA ALA A 205 -4.99 17.95 1.00
C ALA A 205 -6.21 17.68 0.11
N ALA A 206 -7.07 18.70 -0.08
CA ALA A 206 -8.20 18.63 -0.99
C ALA A 206 -7.83 18.82 -2.47
N GLY A 207 -6.58 19.18 -2.79
CA GLY A 207 -6.15 19.50 -4.15
C GLY A 207 -6.77 20.82 -4.66
N ILE A 208 -6.96 21.79 -3.79
CA ILE A 208 -7.58 23.09 -4.09
C ILE A 208 -6.55 24.20 -3.87
N SER A 209 -6.56 25.21 -4.73
CA SER A 209 -5.72 26.40 -4.61
C SER A 209 -6.60 27.64 -4.42
N PRO A 210 -6.43 28.41 -3.33
CA PRO A 210 -7.17 29.66 -3.13
C PRO A 210 -6.71 30.71 -4.15
N LYS A 211 -7.65 31.39 -4.80
CA LYS A 211 -7.37 32.51 -5.74
C LYS A 211 -7.51 33.88 -5.07
N TYR A 212 -7.27 33.93 -3.76
CA TYR A 212 -7.30 35.12 -2.94
C TYR A 212 -6.09 35.13 -2.00
N SER A 213 -5.52 36.31 -1.74
CA SER A 213 -4.26 36.45 -1.00
C SER A 213 -4.43 36.57 0.51
N LYS A 214 -5.54 37.16 0.96
CA LYS A 214 -5.83 37.35 2.39
C LYS A 214 -6.53 36.11 2.94
N LEU A 215 -5.76 35.18 3.50
CA LEU A 215 -6.28 33.90 4.01
C LEU A 215 -7.17 34.05 5.27
N ASN A 216 -6.84 35.01 6.14
CA ASN A 216 -7.63 35.36 7.31
C ASN A 216 -8.47 36.62 7.05
N GLN A 217 -9.77 36.47 6.97
CA GLN A 217 -10.71 37.49 6.48
C GLN A 217 -11.66 37.94 7.58
N GLU A 218 -12.31 39.09 7.39
CA GLU A 218 -13.35 39.58 8.30
C GLU A 218 -14.68 38.94 7.94
N ALA A 219 -15.44 38.57 8.98
CA ALA A 219 -16.83 38.19 8.85
C ALA A 219 -17.73 39.29 9.46
N GLY A 220 -18.80 39.64 8.76
CA GLY A 220 -19.70 40.72 9.15
C GLY A 220 -19.20 42.10 8.71
N TYR A 221 -20.02 43.13 8.95
CA TYR A 221 -19.67 44.50 8.57
C TYR A 221 -18.57 45.05 9.48
N ASN A 222 -17.36 45.24 8.92
CA ASN A 222 -16.14 45.62 9.67
C ASN A 222 -15.82 44.66 10.84
N GLY A 223 -16.04 43.36 10.66
CA GLY A 223 -15.80 42.35 11.70
C GLY A 223 -16.87 42.32 12.80
N LYS A 224 -17.98 43.08 12.67
CA LYS A 224 -19.11 43.03 13.60
C LYS A 224 -20.19 42.09 13.06
N LEU A 225 -20.63 41.16 13.91
CA LEU A 225 -21.75 40.26 13.66
C LEU A 225 -22.69 40.27 14.88
N SER A 226 -23.81 40.96 14.76
CA SER A 226 -24.82 41.07 15.81
C SER A 226 -25.59 39.75 16.01
N ALA A 227 -26.32 39.65 17.12
CA ALA A 227 -27.14 38.47 17.43
C ALA A 227 -28.11 38.14 16.28
N GLY A 228 -28.09 36.90 15.81
CA GLY A 228 -28.88 36.40 14.68
C GLY A 228 -28.41 36.86 13.30
N GLU A 229 -27.41 37.74 13.21
CA GLU A 229 -26.91 38.26 11.93
C GLU A 229 -26.14 37.17 11.17
N SER A 230 -26.32 37.16 9.86
CA SER A 230 -25.67 36.23 8.93
C SER A 230 -24.78 36.99 7.96
N TYR A 231 -23.61 36.45 7.67
CA TYR A 231 -22.65 37.00 6.73
C TYR A 231 -22.34 35.98 5.64
N GLN A 232 -22.63 36.35 4.39
CA GLN A 232 -22.34 35.49 3.24
C GLN A 232 -20.87 35.61 2.83
N VAL A 233 -20.18 34.48 2.81
CA VAL A 233 -18.81 34.34 2.35
C VAL A 233 -18.82 33.78 0.93
N LYS A 234 -17.95 34.33 0.07
CA LYS A 234 -17.69 33.88 -1.30
C LYS A 234 -16.20 33.92 -1.59
N LEU A 235 -15.61 32.76 -1.87
CA LEU A 235 -14.16 32.61 -2.05
C LEU A 235 -13.85 32.01 -3.41
N PRO A 236 -13.15 32.73 -4.31
CA PRO A 236 -12.71 32.16 -5.56
C PRO A 236 -11.58 31.15 -5.31
N VAL A 237 -11.73 29.94 -5.82
CA VAL A 237 -10.75 28.85 -5.70
C VAL A 237 -10.54 28.16 -7.04
N ARG A 238 -9.45 27.39 -7.16
CA ARG A 238 -9.19 26.51 -8.30
C ARG A 238 -9.05 25.08 -7.83
N ILE A 239 -9.77 24.16 -8.46
CA ILE A 239 -9.52 22.73 -8.29
C ILE A 239 -8.29 22.38 -9.14
N LEU A 240 -7.24 21.88 -8.50
CA LEU A 240 -6.01 21.50 -9.21
C LEU A 240 -6.29 20.29 -10.10
N SER A 241 -5.59 20.18 -11.23
CA SER A 241 -5.73 19.03 -12.13
C SER A 241 -5.18 17.72 -11.53
N THR A 242 -4.40 17.83 -10.45
CA THR A 242 -3.89 16.70 -9.65
C THR A 242 -4.82 16.30 -8.51
N ALA A 243 -5.94 17.00 -8.31
CA ALA A 243 -6.93 16.63 -7.29
C ALA A 243 -7.58 15.29 -7.62
N THR A 244 -8.00 14.56 -6.60
CA THR A 244 -8.79 13.33 -6.75
C THR A 244 -10.27 13.62 -6.53
N ALA A 245 -11.14 12.95 -7.28
CA ALA A 245 -12.58 13.11 -7.15
C ALA A 245 -13.11 12.57 -5.81
N GLY A 246 -14.36 12.91 -5.51
CA GLY A 246 -15.09 12.52 -4.30
C GLY A 246 -15.05 13.57 -3.20
N SER A 247 -15.61 13.19 -2.04
CA SER A 247 -15.80 14.09 -0.89
C SER A 247 -14.46 14.47 -0.24
N LYS A 248 -14.20 15.77 -0.13
CA LYS A 248 -13.09 16.37 0.61
C LYS A 248 -13.60 17.14 1.82
N THR A 249 -12.75 17.28 2.82
CA THR A 249 -13.06 18.04 4.04
C THR A 249 -12.24 19.32 4.07
N LEU A 250 -12.88 20.45 4.32
CA LEU A 250 -12.23 21.71 4.67
C LEU A 250 -12.64 22.12 6.08
N THR A 251 -11.78 22.87 6.76
CA THR A 251 -12.07 23.39 8.10
C THR A 251 -12.14 24.91 8.07
N ILE A 252 -13.25 25.47 8.55
CA ILE A 252 -13.44 26.90 8.73
C ILE A 252 -13.14 27.23 10.19
N ASN A 253 -12.05 27.96 10.41
CA ASN A 253 -11.63 28.43 11.73
C ASN A 253 -12.13 29.86 11.93
N MET A 254 -12.79 30.12 13.05
CA MET A 254 -13.34 31.43 13.38
C MET A 254 -12.87 31.93 14.74
N THR A 255 -12.60 33.23 14.82
CA THR A 255 -12.22 33.94 16.04
C THR A 255 -13.04 35.20 16.18
N SER A 256 -13.43 35.58 17.39
CA SER A 256 -14.14 36.83 17.66
C SER A 256 -13.84 37.33 19.06
N LYS A 257 -14.23 38.57 19.32
CA LYS A 257 -14.24 39.22 20.64
C LYS A 257 -15.66 39.57 21.04
N ASP A 258 -15.92 39.66 22.33
CA ASP A 258 -17.16 40.27 22.81
C ASP A 258 -17.10 41.80 22.80
N ILE A 259 -18.18 42.44 23.27
CA ILE A 259 -18.30 43.90 23.37
C ILE A 259 -17.31 44.53 24.37
N ASP A 260 -16.75 43.74 25.30
CA ASP A 260 -15.75 44.16 26.27
C ASP A 260 -14.31 43.98 25.75
N GLY A 261 -14.16 43.37 24.57
CA GLY A 261 -12.87 43.09 23.94
C GLY A 261 -12.21 41.79 24.42
N ALA A 262 -12.91 40.97 25.21
CA ALA A 262 -12.41 39.65 25.60
C ALA A 262 -12.53 38.67 24.42
N GLU A 263 -11.53 37.80 24.26
CA GLU A 263 -11.53 36.78 23.20
C GLU A 263 -12.60 35.73 23.48
N ALA A 264 -13.46 35.48 22.50
CA ALA A 264 -14.37 34.34 22.53
C ALA A 264 -13.60 33.03 22.23
N PRO A 265 -14.13 31.86 22.65
CA PRO A 265 -13.57 30.58 22.25
C PRO A 265 -13.45 30.47 20.73
N LYS A 266 -12.33 29.92 20.26
CA LYS A 266 -12.16 29.60 18.84
C LYS A 266 -13.19 28.56 18.42
N VAL A 267 -13.79 28.77 17.24
CA VAL A 267 -14.77 27.84 16.68
C VAL A 267 -14.18 27.21 15.42
N GLU A 268 -14.30 25.89 15.31
CA GLU A 268 -13.86 25.13 14.14
C GLU A 268 -15.06 24.37 13.56
N ASN A 269 -15.41 24.68 12.31
CA ASN A 269 -16.48 24.00 11.58
C ASN A 269 -15.90 23.22 10.41
N LYS A 270 -16.11 21.90 10.39
CA LYS A 270 -15.75 21.05 9.26
C LYS A 270 -16.87 21.08 8.23
N ILE A 271 -16.51 21.33 6.98
CA ILE A 271 -17.41 21.28 5.85
C ILE A 271 -16.94 20.21 4.87
N TYR A 272 -17.90 19.61 4.17
CA TYR A 272 -17.64 18.57 3.17
C TYR A 272 -18.01 19.11 1.80
N ILE A 273 -17.09 18.97 0.85
CA ILE A 273 -17.27 19.39 -0.54
C ILE A 273 -17.04 18.18 -1.44
N ASN A 274 -17.88 18.00 -2.46
CA ASN A 274 -17.65 16.95 -3.45
C ASN A 274 -16.88 17.54 -4.63
N ILE A 275 -15.77 16.90 -5.01
CA ILE A 275 -15.04 17.24 -6.24
C ILE A 275 -15.43 16.23 -7.32
N ASP A 276 -15.94 16.72 -8.43
CA ASP A 276 -16.36 15.90 -9.56
C ASP A 276 -15.20 15.67 -10.53
N GLU A 277 -15.15 14.48 -11.12
CA GLU A 277 -14.26 14.22 -12.24
C GLU A 277 -14.61 15.12 -13.43
N ASN A 278 -13.59 15.51 -14.18
CA ASN A 278 -13.80 16.23 -15.42
C ASN A 278 -14.11 15.25 -16.54
N SER A 279 -15.40 14.94 -16.72
CA SER A 279 -15.90 14.06 -17.79
C SER A 279 -15.53 14.53 -19.21
N ASN A 280 -15.17 15.81 -19.38
CA ASN A 280 -14.75 16.37 -20.65
C ASN A 280 -13.22 16.32 -20.88
N ALA A 281 -12.43 15.89 -19.89
CA ALA A 281 -10.97 15.83 -19.99
C ALA A 281 -10.48 14.67 -20.89
N PRO A 282 -9.27 14.76 -21.46
CA PRO A 282 -8.62 13.59 -22.03
C PRO A 282 -8.31 12.58 -20.92
N LYS A 283 -8.31 11.29 -21.27
CA LYS A 283 -7.93 10.20 -20.35
C LYS A 283 -7.06 9.23 -21.14
N ILE A 284 -5.78 9.17 -20.82
CA ILE A 284 -4.85 8.24 -21.46
C ILE A 284 -4.73 6.97 -20.62
N GLU A 285 -4.97 5.83 -21.26
CA GLU A 285 -4.78 4.51 -20.70
C GLU A 285 -3.79 3.73 -21.56
N ILE A 286 -3.13 2.76 -20.94
CA ILE A 286 -2.30 1.79 -21.67
C ILE A 286 -3.23 0.66 -22.14
N ASP A 287 -3.39 0.56 -23.44
CA ASP A 287 -4.25 -0.44 -24.08
C ASP A 287 -3.52 -1.79 -24.26
N SER A 288 -2.22 -1.75 -24.55
CA SER A 288 -1.38 -2.94 -24.56
C SER A 288 0.10 -2.58 -24.48
N THR A 289 0.92 -3.56 -24.10
CA THR A 289 2.38 -3.47 -24.10
C THR A 289 2.97 -4.67 -24.80
N LYS A 290 3.96 -4.43 -25.67
CA LYS A 290 4.67 -5.49 -26.39
C LYS A 290 6.14 -5.15 -26.51
N HIS A 291 6.99 -6.16 -26.48
CA HIS A 291 8.38 -6.09 -26.90
C HIS A 291 8.67 -7.26 -27.84
N ALA A 292 9.68 -7.11 -28.70
CA ALA A 292 10.10 -8.16 -29.60
C ALA A 292 11.31 -8.91 -29.03
N GLY A 293 11.27 -10.24 -29.10
CA GLY A 293 12.37 -11.11 -28.68
C GLY A 293 12.46 -11.34 -27.17
N GLU A 294 13.24 -12.35 -26.82
CA GLU A 294 13.61 -12.68 -25.43
C GLU A 294 14.50 -11.57 -24.86
N LEU A 295 14.19 -11.12 -23.64
CA LEU A 295 14.97 -10.08 -22.96
C LEU A 295 16.19 -10.71 -22.30
N LYS A 296 17.29 -10.82 -23.06
CA LYS A 296 18.57 -11.36 -22.56
C LYS A 296 19.49 -10.24 -22.11
N ALA A 297 20.29 -10.50 -21.07
CA ALA A 297 21.28 -9.54 -20.56
C ALA A 297 22.15 -8.95 -21.69
N GLY A 298 22.27 -7.62 -21.71
CA GLY A 298 23.01 -6.87 -22.73
C GLY A 298 22.28 -6.63 -24.06
N SER A 299 21.09 -7.20 -24.27
CA SER A 299 20.30 -6.95 -25.49
C SER A 299 19.59 -5.60 -25.46
N THR A 300 19.34 -5.03 -26.64
CA THR A 300 18.52 -3.83 -26.80
C THR A 300 17.12 -4.21 -27.27
N PHE A 301 16.09 -3.55 -26.75
CA PHE A 301 14.72 -3.76 -27.21
C PHE A 301 13.93 -2.45 -27.21
N ASN A 302 12.79 -2.44 -27.92
CA ASN A 302 11.82 -1.36 -27.82
C ASN A 302 10.63 -1.85 -27.01
N LEU A 303 10.38 -1.21 -25.87
CA LEU A 303 9.10 -1.33 -25.18
C LEU A 303 8.08 -0.52 -25.97
N VAL A 304 7.12 -1.19 -26.59
CA VAL A 304 6.04 -0.56 -27.34
C VAL A 304 4.79 -0.56 -26.48
N THR A 305 4.42 0.60 -25.99
CA THR A 305 3.21 0.83 -25.20
C THR A 305 2.17 1.50 -26.09
N THR A 306 1.07 0.80 -26.39
CA THR A 306 -0.04 1.39 -27.14
C THR A 306 -0.89 2.19 -26.16
N LEU A 307 -0.89 3.51 -26.34
CA LEU A 307 -1.68 4.46 -25.57
C LEU A 307 -3.04 4.66 -26.24
N ARG A 308 -4.13 4.63 -25.49
CA ARG A 308 -5.48 4.94 -25.96
C ARG A 308 -6.02 6.14 -25.21
N ASN A 309 -6.60 7.09 -25.93
CA ASN A 309 -7.36 8.17 -25.31
C ASN A 309 -8.83 7.75 -25.16
N THR A 310 -9.24 7.40 -23.95
CA THR A 310 -10.63 7.05 -23.60
C THR A 310 -11.44 8.26 -23.12
N GLY A 311 -10.80 9.41 -22.91
CA GLY A 311 -11.44 10.64 -22.48
C GLY A 311 -12.17 11.37 -23.62
N ALA A 312 -12.95 12.39 -23.25
CA ALA A 312 -13.85 13.09 -24.15
C ALA A 312 -13.19 14.18 -25.02
N SER A 313 -11.92 14.50 -24.80
CA SER A 313 -11.18 15.51 -25.57
C SER A 313 -9.78 15.05 -25.98
N GLU A 314 -9.13 15.81 -26.88
CA GLU A 314 -7.78 15.52 -27.35
C GLU A 314 -6.75 15.70 -26.23
N ALA A 315 -5.89 14.69 -26.05
CA ALA A 315 -4.70 14.77 -25.21
C ALA A 315 -3.56 15.39 -26.01
N LYS A 316 -2.92 16.42 -25.47
CA LYS A 316 -1.80 17.15 -26.10
C LYS A 316 -0.51 16.93 -25.34
N ASP A 317 0.61 17.10 -26.04
CA ASP A 317 1.96 17.04 -25.46
C ASP A 317 2.19 15.75 -24.64
N ILE A 318 1.78 14.60 -25.18
CA ILE A 318 1.98 13.31 -24.49
C ILE A 318 3.47 13.02 -24.40
N GLU A 319 3.96 12.81 -23.19
CA GLU A 319 5.31 12.36 -22.89
C GLU A 319 5.27 11.10 -22.03
N VAL A 320 6.20 10.18 -22.27
CA VAL A 320 6.34 8.93 -21.53
C VAL A 320 7.67 8.92 -20.79
N GLU A 321 7.64 8.67 -19.50
CA GLU A 321 8.77 8.45 -18.61
C GLU A 321 8.76 6.99 -18.15
N ILE A 322 9.92 6.34 -18.13
CA ILE A 322 10.09 5.00 -17.54
C ILE A 322 10.86 5.17 -16.23
N GLU A 323 10.20 4.84 -15.13
CA GLU A 323 10.80 4.79 -13.79
C GLU A 323 11.17 3.32 -13.45
N GLY A 324 12.10 3.11 -12.50
CA GLY A 324 12.57 1.77 -12.11
C GLY A 324 13.74 1.22 -12.94
N LEU A 325 14.42 2.06 -13.71
CA LEU A 325 15.62 1.70 -14.47
C LEU A 325 16.85 1.59 -13.54
N GLY A 326 17.71 0.60 -13.78
CA GLY A 326 18.89 0.33 -12.97
C GLY A 326 19.78 -0.78 -13.54
N VAL A 327 20.99 -0.92 -13.00
CA VAL A 327 21.96 -1.94 -13.44
C VAL A 327 21.51 -3.37 -13.16
N GLU A 328 20.58 -3.60 -12.25
CA GLU A 328 20.03 -4.92 -11.97
C GLU A 328 18.82 -5.29 -12.85
N SER A 329 18.34 -4.36 -13.69
CA SER A 329 17.17 -4.49 -14.55
C SER A 329 17.42 -3.95 -15.97
N PHE A 330 16.93 -2.76 -16.26
CA PHE A 330 16.96 -2.12 -17.57
C PHE A 330 17.65 -0.75 -17.50
N LEU A 331 18.34 -0.39 -18.57
CA LEU A 331 18.98 0.91 -18.73
C LEU A 331 18.29 1.67 -19.87
N PRO A 332 18.21 3.01 -19.80
CA PRO A 332 17.65 3.80 -20.88
C PRO A 332 18.57 3.74 -22.11
N ASN A 333 18.00 3.53 -23.29
CA ASN A 333 18.70 3.67 -24.57
C ASN A 333 18.29 4.96 -25.28
N TYR A 334 18.11 6.03 -24.50
CA TYR A 334 17.75 7.37 -24.92
C TYR A 334 18.36 8.38 -23.93
N THR A 335 18.59 9.61 -24.37
CA THR A 335 19.32 10.64 -23.61
C THR A 335 18.42 11.64 -22.88
N THR A 336 17.13 11.67 -23.21
CA THR A 336 16.15 12.56 -22.58
C THR A 336 15.53 11.91 -21.35
N LYS A 337 14.96 12.70 -20.43
CA LYS A 337 14.22 12.14 -19.29
C LYS A 337 12.91 11.48 -19.72
N THR A 338 12.24 12.08 -20.71
CA THR A 338 10.96 11.62 -21.26
C THR A 338 11.07 11.38 -22.76
N VAL A 339 10.20 10.51 -23.29
CA VAL A 339 10.02 10.27 -24.73
C VAL A 339 8.75 11.00 -25.18
N LYS A 340 8.90 11.97 -26.09
CA LYS A 340 7.78 12.74 -26.64
C LYS A 340 7.03 11.90 -27.67
N ILE A 341 5.71 11.80 -27.50
CA ILE A 341 4.83 11.00 -28.36
C ILE A 341 4.02 11.89 -29.31
N GLY A 342 3.46 12.98 -28.79
CA GLY A 342 2.64 13.93 -29.58
C GLY A 342 1.22 14.06 -29.04
N ASN A 343 0.25 14.28 -29.92
CA ASN A 343 -1.15 14.47 -29.53
C ASN A 343 -1.99 13.23 -29.88
N LEU A 344 -3.03 12.97 -29.10
CA LEU A 344 -3.94 11.85 -29.30
C LEU A 344 -5.39 12.29 -29.20
N LYS A 345 -6.10 12.26 -30.34
CA LYS A 345 -7.54 12.53 -30.41
C LYS A 345 -8.33 11.47 -29.65
N GLN A 346 -9.55 11.83 -29.23
CA GLN A 346 -10.51 10.94 -28.59
C GLN A 346 -10.67 9.61 -29.37
N ASN A 347 -10.72 8.50 -28.64
CA ASN A 347 -10.90 7.14 -29.16
C ASN A 347 -9.83 6.68 -30.17
N LYS A 348 -8.69 7.37 -30.25
CA LYS A 348 -7.54 6.95 -31.06
C LYS A 348 -6.47 6.30 -30.20
N LYS A 349 -5.63 5.51 -30.88
CA LYS A 349 -4.47 4.83 -30.30
C LYS A 349 -3.19 5.35 -30.93
N ILE A 350 -2.11 5.38 -30.16
CA ILE A 350 -0.75 5.68 -30.64
C ILE A 350 0.26 4.80 -29.92
N ASP A 351 1.24 4.29 -30.67
CA ASP A 351 2.33 3.49 -30.10
C ASP A 351 3.45 4.40 -29.59
N ALA A 352 3.70 4.36 -28.28
CA ALA A 352 4.89 4.91 -27.66
C ALA A 352 6.01 3.87 -27.70
N LYS A 353 7.07 4.16 -28.47
CA LYS A 353 8.25 3.27 -28.59
C LYS A 353 9.37 3.79 -27.69
N VAL A 354 9.64 3.08 -26.61
CA VAL A 354 10.68 3.45 -25.66
C VAL A 354 11.87 2.50 -25.80
N PRO A 355 13.03 2.96 -26.29
CA PRO A 355 14.20 2.11 -26.48
C PRO A 355 14.89 1.86 -25.13
N LEU A 356 15.08 0.59 -24.77
CA LEU A 356 15.72 0.15 -23.53
C LEU A 356 16.83 -0.85 -23.81
N ILE A 357 17.75 -0.98 -22.86
CA ILE A 357 18.80 -2.00 -22.81
C ILE A 357 18.52 -2.90 -21.61
N VAL A 358 18.55 -4.21 -21.79
CA VAL A 358 18.64 -5.14 -20.65
C VAL A 358 20.07 -5.01 -20.11
N SER A 359 20.23 -4.68 -18.83
CA SER A 359 21.56 -4.52 -18.26
C SER A 359 22.37 -5.82 -18.40
N LYS A 360 23.70 -5.71 -18.54
CA LYS A 360 24.59 -6.88 -18.55
C LYS A 360 24.65 -7.59 -17.19
N GLU A 361 24.29 -6.87 -16.12
CA GLU A 361 24.24 -7.38 -14.74
C GLU A 361 22.83 -7.87 -14.36
N ALA A 362 21.85 -7.75 -15.26
CA ALA A 362 20.49 -8.21 -15.01
C ALA A 362 20.47 -9.75 -14.89
N LYS A 363 20.06 -10.24 -13.72
CA LYS A 363 19.75 -11.67 -13.51
C LYS A 363 18.39 -12.02 -14.11
N GLY A 364 18.19 -13.31 -14.37
CA GLY A 364 16.92 -13.83 -14.86
C GLY A 364 15.75 -13.55 -13.92
N GLY A 365 14.52 -13.65 -14.45
CA GLY A 365 13.26 -13.46 -13.72
C GLY A 365 12.57 -12.13 -14.00
N LEU A 366 11.43 -11.91 -13.34
CA LEU A 366 10.59 -10.72 -13.52
C LEU A 366 11.26 -9.47 -12.96
N LYS A 367 11.32 -8.43 -13.79
CA LYS A 367 11.80 -7.08 -13.45
C LYS A 367 10.67 -6.09 -13.63
N THR A 368 10.49 -5.19 -12.68
CA THR A 368 9.44 -4.18 -12.74
C THR A 368 9.93 -2.90 -13.41
N VAL A 369 9.07 -2.28 -14.21
CA VAL A 369 9.25 -0.92 -14.72
C VAL A 369 7.94 -0.16 -14.61
N THR A 370 8.00 1.11 -14.28
CA THR A 370 6.80 1.96 -14.16
C THR A 370 6.73 2.90 -15.36
N VAL A 371 5.64 2.81 -16.12
CA VAL A 371 5.35 3.71 -17.24
C VAL A 371 4.52 4.86 -16.72
N LYS A 372 5.07 6.06 -16.77
CA LYS A 372 4.40 7.30 -16.38
C LYS A 372 4.18 8.17 -17.60
N ILE A 373 2.93 8.53 -17.83
CA ILE A 373 2.48 9.26 -19.00
C ILE A 373 2.00 10.63 -18.53
N SER A 374 2.63 11.70 -19.02
CA SER A 374 2.16 13.07 -18.78
C SER A 374 1.56 13.63 -20.06
N TYR A 375 0.46 14.38 -19.94
CA TYR A 375 -0.25 14.96 -21.07
C TYR A 375 -1.07 16.17 -20.63
N LYS A 376 -1.60 16.93 -21.59
CA LYS A 376 -2.43 18.10 -21.32
C LYS A 376 -3.77 18.02 -22.03
N ASP A 377 -4.77 18.74 -21.51
CA ASP A 377 -6.01 18.99 -22.25
C ASP A 377 -5.88 20.18 -23.23
N ASN A 378 -6.98 20.47 -23.92
CA ASN A 378 -7.09 21.62 -24.82
C ASN A 378 -6.97 22.99 -24.14
N LYS A 379 -7.14 23.07 -22.81
CA LYS A 379 -7.00 24.29 -22.00
C LYS A 379 -5.59 24.44 -21.41
N GLY A 380 -4.72 23.45 -21.60
CA GLY A 380 -3.36 23.42 -21.07
C GLY A 380 -3.23 22.87 -19.65
N ASN A 381 -4.29 22.30 -19.07
CA ASN A 381 -4.22 21.62 -17.78
C ASN A 381 -3.44 20.31 -17.92
N SER A 382 -2.52 20.02 -16.99
CA SER A 382 -1.69 18.81 -17.02
C SER A 382 -2.34 17.64 -16.28
N TYR A 383 -2.20 16.46 -16.84
CA TYR A 383 -2.69 15.18 -16.34
C TYR A 383 -1.57 14.15 -16.35
N THR A 384 -1.68 13.14 -15.50
CA THR A 384 -0.73 12.03 -15.43
C THR A 384 -1.46 10.70 -15.31
N ALA A 385 -0.97 9.68 -16.00
CA ALA A 385 -1.39 8.29 -15.84
C ALA A 385 -0.15 7.43 -15.58
N THR A 386 -0.26 6.44 -14.70
CA THR A 386 0.86 5.58 -14.32
C THR A 386 0.43 4.12 -14.40
N ASN A 387 1.29 3.25 -14.91
CA ASN A 387 1.08 1.81 -14.92
C ASN A 387 2.39 1.06 -14.61
N VAL A 388 2.31 -0.02 -13.85
CA VAL A 388 3.47 -0.88 -13.55
C VAL A 388 3.47 -2.07 -14.49
N LEU A 389 4.61 -2.34 -15.13
CA LEU A 389 4.83 -3.48 -16.00
C LEU A 389 5.83 -4.45 -15.38
N TYR A 390 5.61 -5.73 -15.62
CA TYR A 390 6.51 -6.82 -15.25
C TYR A 390 7.09 -7.38 -16.53
N LEU A 391 8.40 -7.25 -16.71
CA LEU A 391 9.14 -7.71 -17.88
C LEU A 391 10.07 -8.84 -17.44
N GLU A 392 9.92 -10.02 -18.04
CA GLU A 392 10.75 -11.18 -17.73
C GLU A 392 12.10 -11.10 -18.45
N VAL A 393 13.19 -11.11 -17.68
CA VAL A 393 14.53 -11.27 -18.20
C VAL A 393 14.87 -12.76 -18.27
N THR A 394 15.19 -13.25 -19.45
CA THR A 394 15.56 -14.66 -19.64
C THR A 394 17.00 -14.88 -19.19
N ALA A 395 17.24 -15.89 -18.35
CA ALA A 395 18.59 -16.30 -17.97
C ALA A 395 19.40 -16.71 -19.22
N ALA A 396 20.71 -16.46 -19.20
CA ALA A 396 21.58 -16.86 -20.30
C ALA A 396 21.70 -18.40 -20.39
N ASP A 397 21.83 -18.93 -21.61
CA ASP A 397 21.93 -20.39 -21.82
C ASP A 397 23.06 -21.01 -20.96
N GLY A 398 22.72 -22.08 -20.23
CA GLY A 398 23.65 -22.79 -19.34
C GLY A 398 23.96 -22.06 -18.03
N VAL A 399 23.10 -21.11 -17.62
CA VAL A 399 23.17 -20.36 -16.36
C VAL A 399 21.85 -20.58 -15.60
N SER A 400 21.92 -20.78 -14.28
CA SER A 400 20.71 -20.88 -13.45
C SER A 400 19.94 -19.54 -13.40
N SER A 401 18.69 -19.57 -12.94
CA SER A 401 17.88 -18.36 -12.68
C SER A 401 18.57 -17.39 -11.71
N GLU A 402 19.38 -17.89 -10.79
CA GLU A 402 20.18 -17.11 -9.83
C GLU A 402 21.46 -16.50 -10.43
N GLY A 403 21.78 -16.85 -11.68
CA GLY A 403 22.97 -16.38 -12.39
C GLY A 403 24.19 -17.30 -12.30
N LYS A 404 24.05 -18.53 -11.79
CA LYS A 404 25.19 -19.46 -11.60
C LYS A 404 25.56 -20.19 -12.91
N PRO A 405 26.81 -20.08 -13.40
CA PRO A 405 27.29 -20.84 -14.56
C PRO A 405 27.27 -22.37 -14.34
N ASN A 406 26.92 -23.14 -15.37
CA ASN A 406 26.95 -24.60 -15.32
C ASN A 406 28.35 -25.17 -15.62
N ILE A 407 29.04 -25.63 -14.58
CA ILE A 407 30.38 -26.23 -14.67
C ILE A 407 30.29 -27.74 -14.45
N VAL A 408 30.89 -28.51 -15.37
CA VAL A 408 30.80 -29.98 -15.39
C VAL A 408 32.17 -30.61 -15.48
N ILE A 409 32.37 -31.71 -14.77
CA ILE A 409 33.56 -32.57 -14.89
C ILE A 409 33.21 -33.79 -15.72
N SER A 410 34.09 -34.14 -16.67
CA SER A 410 33.91 -35.30 -17.56
C SER A 410 35.25 -35.90 -17.97
N ASN A 411 35.23 -37.02 -18.70
CA ASN A 411 36.43 -37.68 -19.24
C ASN A 411 37.51 -37.95 -18.19
N VAL A 412 37.09 -38.42 -17.02
CA VAL A 412 37.99 -38.77 -15.91
C VAL A 412 38.79 -40.02 -16.29
N THR A 413 40.10 -39.96 -16.09
CA THR A 413 41.05 -41.05 -16.33
C THR A 413 42.09 -41.06 -15.21
N GLN A 414 42.61 -42.23 -14.86
CA GLN A 414 43.68 -42.38 -13.86
C GLN A 414 44.93 -43.04 -14.47
N SER A 415 46.11 -42.71 -13.95
CA SER A 415 47.36 -43.37 -14.33
C SER A 415 48.26 -43.54 -13.10
N PRO A 416 48.70 -44.77 -12.76
CA PRO A 416 48.39 -46.04 -13.43
C PRO A 416 46.92 -46.46 -13.25
N ASN A 417 46.44 -47.38 -14.08
CA ASN A 417 45.07 -47.93 -13.98
C ASN A 417 44.82 -48.67 -12.66
N SER A 418 45.88 -49.21 -12.04
CA SER A 418 45.83 -49.95 -10.78
C SER A 418 46.92 -49.42 -9.82
N PRO A 419 46.71 -48.28 -9.15
CA PRO A 419 47.74 -47.65 -8.33
C PRO A 419 47.97 -48.42 -7.02
N ASN A 420 49.24 -48.64 -6.66
CA ASN A 420 49.57 -49.28 -5.39
C ASN A 420 49.40 -48.31 -4.21
N ALA A 421 48.99 -48.81 -3.05
CA ALA A 421 49.11 -48.11 -1.77
C ALA A 421 50.56 -47.66 -1.54
N GLY A 422 50.74 -46.41 -1.09
CA GLY A 422 52.04 -45.74 -1.03
C GLY A 422 52.59 -45.25 -2.37
N GLY A 423 51.94 -45.60 -3.48
CA GLY A 423 52.29 -45.21 -4.83
C GLY A 423 51.66 -43.89 -5.26
N ARG A 424 52.12 -43.37 -6.40
CA ARG A 424 51.56 -42.18 -7.03
C ARG A 424 50.45 -42.56 -8.02
N VAL A 425 49.39 -41.75 -8.05
CA VAL A 425 48.33 -41.79 -9.06
C VAL A 425 48.11 -40.37 -9.61
N ASP A 426 48.05 -40.25 -10.93
CA ASP A 426 47.70 -39.01 -11.62
C ASP A 426 46.24 -39.12 -12.09
N ILE A 427 45.36 -38.27 -11.56
CA ILE A 427 43.94 -38.19 -11.94
C ILE A 427 43.76 -37.06 -12.94
N THR A 428 43.24 -37.37 -14.13
CA THR A 428 43.08 -36.40 -15.22
C THR A 428 41.62 -36.30 -15.65
N PHE A 429 41.08 -35.09 -15.82
CA PHE A 429 39.68 -34.87 -16.22
C PHE A 429 39.51 -33.58 -17.05
N ASP A 430 38.38 -33.47 -17.76
CA ASP A 430 37.96 -32.25 -18.46
C ASP A 430 37.02 -31.44 -17.55
N LEU A 431 37.40 -30.20 -17.24
CA LEU A 431 36.51 -29.19 -16.66
C LEU A 431 35.85 -28.41 -17.80
N ILE A 432 34.53 -28.50 -17.92
CA ILE A 432 33.73 -27.92 -19.01
C ILE A 432 32.85 -26.79 -18.46
N ASN A 433 33.01 -25.58 -19.00
CA ASN A 433 32.04 -24.51 -18.79
C ASN A 433 30.95 -24.63 -19.86
N LYS A 434 29.78 -25.15 -19.47
CA LYS A 434 28.63 -25.30 -20.39
C LYS A 434 27.80 -24.03 -20.55
N SER A 435 28.11 -22.97 -19.80
CA SER A 435 27.43 -21.68 -19.90
C SER A 435 28.01 -20.80 -21.01
N LYS A 436 27.32 -19.69 -21.33
CA LYS A 436 27.87 -18.61 -22.17
C LYS A 436 28.67 -17.56 -21.40
N ILE A 437 28.76 -17.67 -20.07
CA ILE A 437 29.44 -16.71 -19.21
C ILE A 437 30.88 -17.19 -18.99
N ASP A 438 31.84 -16.29 -19.16
CA ASP A 438 33.24 -16.55 -18.82
C ASP A 438 33.40 -16.65 -17.28
N ILE A 439 34.23 -17.59 -16.83
CA ILE A 439 34.57 -17.71 -15.41
C ILE A 439 36.06 -17.46 -15.19
N HIS A 440 36.38 -16.91 -14.02
CA HIS A 440 37.71 -16.43 -13.65
C HIS A 440 38.15 -16.98 -12.29
N GLU A 441 39.46 -16.92 -12.04
CA GLU A 441 40.08 -17.32 -10.76
C GLU A 441 39.67 -18.73 -10.30
N ILE A 442 39.76 -19.70 -11.21
CA ILE A 442 39.27 -21.05 -11.02
C ILE A 442 40.27 -21.82 -10.16
N LYS A 443 39.85 -22.27 -8.98
CA LYS A 443 40.64 -23.04 -8.03
C LYS A 443 39.99 -24.38 -7.76
N ILE A 444 40.70 -25.46 -8.09
CA ILE A 444 40.23 -26.83 -7.95
C ILE A 444 40.97 -27.47 -6.79
N VAL A 445 40.25 -27.80 -5.71
CA VAL A 445 40.82 -28.27 -4.44
C VAL A 445 40.31 -29.67 -4.14
N ALA A 446 41.20 -30.58 -3.72
CA ALA A 446 40.77 -31.85 -3.14
C ALA A 446 40.44 -31.67 -1.64
N THR A 447 39.26 -32.11 -1.21
CA THR A 447 38.74 -31.82 0.14
C THR A 447 38.85 -32.97 1.12
N ASN A 448 38.90 -34.22 0.65
CA ASN A 448 38.94 -35.43 1.49
C ASN A 448 40.34 -36.08 1.55
N LEU A 449 41.39 -35.26 1.57
CA LEU A 449 42.78 -35.71 1.72
C LEU A 449 43.03 -36.17 3.17
N SER A 450 43.63 -37.35 3.34
CA SER A 450 43.88 -37.95 4.66
C SER A 450 45.03 -38.95 4.62
N ASN A 451 45.45 -39.39 5.81
CA ASN A 451 46.42 -40.49 5.95
C ASN A 451 45.81 -41.87 5.62
N THR A 452 44.53 -41.97 5.28
CA THR A 452 43.86 -43.24 4.92
C THR A 452 43.35 -43.26 3.48
N ASN A 453 43.45 -42.14 2.77
CA ASN A 453 42.95 -41.96 1.40
C ASN A 453 44.06 -41.43 0.50
N PHE A 454 44.03 -40.14 0.13
CA PHE A 454 45.04 -39.50 -0.71
C PHE A 454 45.78 -38.40 0.02
N SER A 455 47.03 -38.20 -0.36
CA SER A 455 47.85 -37.04 0.01
C SER A 455 48.32 -36.30 -1.24
N PRO A 456 48.48 -34.97 -1.18
CA PRO A 456 48.91 -34.20 -2.34
C PRO A 456 50.40 -34.48 -2.62
N VAL A 457 50.78 -34.59 -3.90
CA VAL A 457 52.20 -34.69 -4.29
C VAL A 457 52.89 -33.33 -4.23
N ASN A 458 52.15 -32.26 -4.52
CA ASN A 458 52.66 -30.90 -4.57
C ASN A 458 52.37 -30.13 -3.28
N SER A 459 53.20 -29.13 -2.96
CA SER A 459 53.00 -28.24 -1.81
C SER A 459 51.70 -27.44 -1.90
N ASP A 460 51.25 -27.12 -3.11
CA ASP A 460 49.95 -26.54 -3.35
C ASP A 460 48.91 -27.65 -3.57
N PRO A 461 47.93 -27.83 -2.66
CA PRO A 461 46.93 -28.89 -2.77
C PRO A 461 45.81 -28.57 -3.78
N TYR A 462 46.05 -27.65 -4.71
CA TYR A 462 45.04 -27.15 -5.65
C TYR A 462 45.62 -26.90 -7.06
N GLN A 463 44.75 -26.98 -8.05
CA GLN A 463 45.04 -26.55 -9.43
C GLN A 463 44.38 -25.19 -9.66
N TYR A 464 45.07 -24.30 -10.38
CA TYR A 464 44.59 -22.94 -10.65
C TYR A 464 44.52 -22.64 -12.15
N LEU A 465 43.42 -22.03 -12.60
CA LEU A 465 43.28 -21.48 -13.94
C LEU A 465 42.77 -20.04 -13.84
N GLU A 466 43.39 -19.13 -14.60
CA GLU A 466 43.00 -17.73 -14.59
C GLU A 466 41.61 -17.49 -15.21
N LYS A 467 41.28 -18.21 -16.29
CA LYS A 467 40.04 -18.04 -17.05
C LYS A 467 39.61 -19.34 -17.75
N LEU A 468 38.30 -19.57 -17.81
CA LEU A 468 37.67 -20.55 -18.70
C LEU A 468 36.45 -19.92 -19.39
N GLU A 469 36.56 -19.71 -20.70
CA GLU A 469 35.51 -19.07 -21.49
C GLU A 469 34.25 -19.93 -21.58
N GLY A 470 33.11 -19.26 -21.78
CA GLY A 470 31.83 -19.93 -22.00
C GLY A 470 31.88 -20.94 -23.17
N GLY A 471 31.36 -22.14 -22.93
CA GLY A 471 31.33 -23.25 -23.90
C GLY A 471 32.69 -23.94 -24.12
N LYS A 472 33.75 -23.56 -23.41
CA LYS A 472 35.09 -24.16 -23.52
C LYS A 472 35.32 -25.21 -22.42
N LYS A 473 36.40 -25.97 -22.61
CA LYS A 473 36.88 -26.96 -21.64
C LYS A 473 38.38 -26.80 -21.39
N ALA A 474 38.82 -27.15 -20.18
CA ALA A 474 40.22 -27.26 -19.79
C ALA A 474 40.52 -28.67 -19.28
N ARG A 475 41.69 -29.22 -19.64
CA ARG A 475 42.17 -30.53 -19.16
C ARG A 475 42.98 -30.31 -17.88
N ILE A 476 42.57 -30.96 -16.79
CA ILE A 476 43.18 -30.83 -15.46
C ILE A 476 43.84 -32.15 -15.09
N THR A 477 45.04 -32.10 -14.50
CA THR A 477 45.73 -33.27 -13.94
C THR A 477 46.06 -33.01 -12.47
N MET A 478 45.66 -33.93 -11.60
CA MET A 478 45.91 -33.89 -10.16
C MET A 478 46.82 -35.06 -9.76
N PRO A 479 48.10 -34.80 -9.44
CA PRO A 479 49.00 -35.82 -8.94
C PRO A 479 48.79 -36.04 -7.43
N LEU A 480 48.50 -37.28 -7.05
CA LEU A 480 48.22 -37.68 -5.68
C LEU A 480 49.09 -38.87 -5.27
N LEU A 481 49.41 -38.97 -3.99
CA LEU A 481 49.92 -40.17 -3.37
C LEU A 481 48.76 -40.94 -2.76
N VAL A 482 48.66 -42.21 -3.10
CA VAL A 482 47.77 -43.15 -2.43
C VAL A 482 48.38 -43.46 -1.06
N SER A 483 47.59 -43.38 0.01
CA SER A 483 48.09 -43.69 1.34
C SER A 483 48.61 -45.14 1.42
N ASN A 484 49.63 -45.36 2.27
CA ASN A 484 50.05 -46.72 2.65
C ASN A 484 48.95 -47.50 3.40
N GLU A 485 48.01 -46.77 4.03
CA GLU A 485 46.87 -47.33 4.76
C GLU A 485 45.62 -47.43 3.87
N ALA A 486 45.70 -47.04 2.59
CA ALA A 486 44.56 -47.15 1.68
C ALA A 486 44.19 -48.63 1.47
N ALA A 487 42.93 -48.97 1.72
CA ALA A 487 42.40 -50.31 1.45
C ALA A 487 42.50 -50.65 -0.04
N GLU A 488 42.51 -51.93 -0.40
CA GLU A 488 42.40 -52.33 -1.81
C GLU A 488 40.99 -51.97 -2.36
N GLY A 489 40.91 -51.62 -3.65
CA GLY A 489 39.64 -51.37 -4.35
C GLY A 489 39.37 -49.90 -4.70
N VAL A 490 38.09 -49.52 -4.72
CA VAL A 490 37.65 -48.20 -5.19
C VAL A 490 37.64 -47.17 -4.06
N HIS A 491 38.30 -46.04 -4.30
CA HIS A 491 38.35 -44.88 -3.42
C HIS A 491 37.69 -43.67 -4.07
N THR A 492 37.26 -42.71 -3.26
CA THR A 492 36.69 -41.45 -3.73
C THR A 492 37.63 -40.29 -3.46
N LEU A 493 37.79 -39.45 -4.46
CA LEU A 493 38.43 -38.14 -4.37
C LEU A 493 37.34 -37.08 -4.49
N GLU A 494 37.08 -36.38 -3.38
CA GLU A 494 36.18 -35.24 -3.38
C GLU A 494 36.96 -34.00 -3.80
N ILE A 495 36.44 -33.29 -4.79
CA ILE A 495 37.01 -32.04 -5.27
C ILE A 495 35.98 -30.92 -5.22
N LYS A 496 36.47 -29.70 -5.06
CA LYS A 496 35.68 -28.48 -5.08
C LYS A 496 36.27 -27.53 -6.11
N CYS A 497 35.46 -27.12 -7.08
CA CYS A 497 35.82 -26.11 -8.07
C CYS A 497 35.28 -24.75 -7.61
N GLU A 498 36.16 -23.89 -7.11
CA GLU A 498 35.86 -22.49 -6.77
C GLU A 498 36.15 -21.60 -7.98
N TYR A 499 35.30 -20.63 -8.29
CA TYR A 499 35.52 -19.67 -9.38
C TYR A 499 34.71 -18.39 -9.14
N LYS A 500 34.98 -17.36 -9.93
CA LYS A 500 34.18 -16.13 -9.99
C LYS A 500 33.52 -16.00 -11.35
N ASP A 501 32.28 -15.55 -11.38
CA ASP A 501 31.62 -15.12 -12.61
C ASP A 501 32.04 -13.69 -13.01
N ASN A 502 31.52 -13.18 -14.12
CA ASN A 502 31.79 -11.82 -14.59
C ASN A 502 31.33 -10.70 -13.63
N SER A 503 30.46 -11.00 -12.65
CA SER A 503 30.08 -10.04 -11.59
C SER A 503 31.08 -10.00 -10.42
N GLY A 504 32.06 -10.90 -10.43
CA GLY A 504 33.06 -11.06 -9.37
C GLY A 504 32.55 -11.89 -8.18
N THR A 505 31.35 -12.47 -8.28
CA THR A 505 30.74 -13.26 -7.21
C THR A 505 31.42 -14.62 -7.09
N PRO A 506 31.95 -15.01 -5.91
CA PRO A 506 32.54 -16.32 -5.72
C PRO A 506 31.47 -17.41 -5.72
N GLN A 507 31.72 -18.47 -6.50
CA GLN A 507 30.89 -19.65 -6.67
C GLN A 507 31.72 -20.91 -6.38
N SER A 508 31.02 -22.01 -6.07
CA SER A 508 31.65 -23.28 -5.73
C SER A 508 30.81 -24.47 -6.19
N ASP A 509 31.44 -25.41 -6.88
CA ASP A 509 30.83 -26.65 -7.35
C ASP A 509 31.59 -27.88 -6.83
N PRO A 510 30.98 -28.71 -5.96
CA PRO A 510 31.58 -29.96 -5.53
C PRO A 510 31.44 -31.04 -6.60
N ALA A 511 32.41 -31.95 -6.67
CA ALA A 511 32.34 -33.15 -7.50
C ALA A 511 33.10 -34.31 -6.84
N THR A 512 32.64 -35.53 -7.10
CA THR A 512 33.28 -36.75 -6.61
C THR A 512 33.88 -37.52 -7.77
N ILE A 513 35.17 -37.82 -7.70
CA ILE A 513 35.89 -38.64 -8.66
C ILE A 513 36.17 -40.00 -8.01
N TYR A 514 35.96 -41.09 -8.75
CA TYR A 514 36.32 -42.43 -8.31
C TYR A 514 37.71 -42.80 -8.82
N VAL A 515 38.59 -43.22 -7.90
CA VAL A 515 39.88 -43.84 -8.22
C VAL A 515 39.72 -45.33 -8.04
N LEU A 516 39.89 -46.06 -9.13
CA LEU A 516 39.60 -47.48 -9.24
C LEU A 516 40.83 -48.33 -8.91
N ASP A 517 40.59 -49.59 -8.56
CA ASP A 517 41.60 -50.65 -8.52
C ASP A 517 42.90 -50.31 -7.76
N VAL A 518 42.75 -49.64 -6.61
CA VAL A 518 43.89 -49.40 -5.71
C VAL A 518 44.38 -50.75 -5.17
N GLN A 519 45.67 -51.04 -5.29
CA GLN A 519 46.29 -52.31 -4.91
C GLN A 519 47.02 -52.18 -3.57
N ASN A 520 46.77 -53.08 -2.60
CA ASN A 520 47.50 -53.09 -1.33
C ASN A 520 47.95 -54.50 -0.95
N ASN A 521 49.16 -54.88 -1.37
CA ASN A 521 49.74 -56.23 -1.20
C ASN A 521 50.05 -56.64 0.27
N GLY A 522 49.64 -55.86 1.26
CA GLY A 522 49.88 -56.11 2.68
C GLY A 522 48.63 -56.33 3.55
N ALA A 523 47.42 -56.18 3.00
CA ALA A 523 46.17 -56.33 3.75
C ALA A 523 45.25 -57.33 3.06
N ALA A 524 44.57 -58.20 3.83
CA ALA A 524 43.50 -59.03 3.30
C ALA A 524 42.38 -58.11 2.81
N SER A 525 42.17 -58.07 1.49
CA SER A 525 41.07 -57.33 0.88
C SER A 525 39.75 -58.08 1.06
N LYS A 526 38.68 -57.32 1.21
CA LYS A 526 37.33 -57.80 1.48
C LYS A 526 36.42 -57.48 0.30
N PRO A 527 35.43 -58.33 -0.04
CA PRO A 527 34.45 -58.02 -1.07
C PRO A 527 33.81 -56.67 -0.79
N LYS A 528 33.60 -55.84 -1.83
CA LYS A 528 32.80 -54.61 -1.72
C LYS A 528 31.65 -54.72 -2.71
N LEU A 529 30.44 -54.70 -2.19
CA LEU A 529 29.22 -54.71 -2.98
C LEU A 529 28.85 -53.25 -3.28
N ILE A 530 28.71 -52.93 -4.56
CA ILE A 530 28.27 -51.61 -5.04
C ILE A 530 27.03 -51.76 -5.91
N ILE A 531 26.28 -50.67 -6.07
CA ILE A 531 25.25 -50.57 -7.11
C ILE A 531 25.94 -50.16 -8.41
N SER A 532 26.04 -51.06 -9.39
CA SER A 532 26.70 -50.77 -10.67
C SER A 532 25.76 -50.13 -11.70
N ASN A 533 24.46 -50.41 -11.60
CA ASN A 533 23.43 -49.85 -12.46
C ASN A 533 22.06 -49.88 -11.77
N PHE A 534 21.14 -49.00 -12.18
CA PHE A 534 19.75 -49.04 -11.73
C PHE A 534 18.80 -48.46 -12.79
N THR A 535 17.54 -48.86 -12.72
CA THR A 535 16.47 -48.33 -13.59
C THR A 535 15.11 -48.44 -12.91
N THR A 536 14.13 -47.71 -13.43
CA THR A 536 12.73 -47.77 -13.03
C THR A 536 11.88 -48.16 -14.24
N ASP A 537 10.78 -48.87 -14.02
CA ASP A 537 9.87 -49.30 -15.08
C ASP A 537 8.97 -48.16 -15.62
N ILE A 538 8.93 -47.02 -14.92
CA ILE A 538 8.27 -45.78 -15.36
C ILE A 538 9.28 -44.63 -15.40
N GLU A 539 9.11 -43.71 -16.34
CA GLU A 539 9.99 -42.54 -16.51
C GLU A 539 9.79 -41.48 -15.43
N GLU A 540 8.52 -41.20 -15.05
CA GLU A 540 8.19 -40.18 -14.05
C GLU A 540 7.61 -40.82 -12.77
N LEU A 541 8.34 -40.70 -11.66
CA LEU A 541 7.91 -41.18 -10.34
C LEU A 541 6.93 -40.17 -9.71
N ARG A 542 5.72 -40.05 -10.29
CA ARG A 542 4.70 -39.11 -9.82
C ARG A 542 4.19 -39.46 -8.42
N ALA A 543 3.93 -38.45 -7.59
CA ALA A 543 3.40 -38.63 -6.24
C ALA A 543 2.13 -39.52 -6.23
N GLY A 544 2.17 -40.57 -5.42
CA GLY A 544 1.10 -41.58 -5.32
C GLY A 544 1.22 -42.76 -6.28
N SER A 545 2.13 -42.74 -7.25
CA SER A 545 2.37 -43.86 -8.19
C SER A 545 3.12 -45.02 -7.53
N THR A 546 3.03 -46.19 -8.15
CA THR A 546 3.81 -47.39 -7.81
C THR A 546 4.72 -47.70 -8.99
N PHE A 547 5.95 -48.14 -8.70
CA PHE A 547 6.96 -48.44 -9.70
C PHE A 547 7.84 -49.60 -9.21
N ASN A 548 8.45 -50.31 -10.16
CA ASN A 548 9.49 -51.30 -9.89
C ASN A 548 10.86 -50.64 -9.98
N PHE A 549 11.62 -50.74 -8.89
CA PHE A 549 13.01 -50.31 -8.83
C PHE A 549 13.93 -51.50 -9.07
N LEU A 550 14.64 -51.49 -10.20
CA LEU A 550 15.59 -52.52 -10.60
C LEU A 550 17.01 -52.03 -10.38
N PHE A 551 17.87 -52.86 -9.79
CA PHE A 551 19.26 -52.49 -9.54
C PHE A 551 20.20 -53.69 -9.59
N ASP A 552 21.43 -53.41 -10.02
CA ASP A 552 22.48 -54.38 -10.20
C ASP A 552 23.51 -54.25 -9.06
N ILE A 553 23.71 -55.33 -8.31
CA ILE A 553 24.71 -55.41 -7.24
C ILE A 553 25.98 -56.04 -7.82
N TYR A 554 27.08 -55.31 -7.82
CA TYR A 554 28.38 -55.77 -8.32
C TYR A 554 29.36 -55.99 -7.18
N ASN A 555 29.99 -57.17 -7.15
CA ASN A 555 31.12 -57.43 -6.26
C ASN A 555 32.41 -56.97 -6.93
N THR A 556 32.99 -55.87 -6.44
CA THR A 556 34.19 -55.27 -7.04
C THR A 556 35.46 -56.06 -6.76
N HIS A 557 35.42 -57.06 -5.88
CA HIS A 557 36.62 -57.83 -5.57
C HIS A 557 36.88 -58.88 -6.65
N SER A 558 38.13 -58.91 -7.11
CA SER A 558 38.64 -59.80 -8.16
C SER A 558 38.72 -61.29 -7.80
N ASN A 559 38.76 -61.66 -6.51
CA ASN A 559 39.10 -63.02 -6.07
C ASN A 559 38.27 -63.57 -4.88
N VAL A 560 37.48 -62.74 -4.17
CA VAL A 560 36.73 -63.16 -2.98
C VAL A 560 35.23 -63.01 -3.19
N ASP A 561 34.49 -64.09 -2.95
CA ASP A 561 33.02 -64.14 -3.00
C ASP A 561 32.39 -63.45 -1.77
N ALA A 562 31.28 -62.73 -1.97
CA ALA A 562 30.38 -62.31 -0.89
C ALA A 562 29.29 -63.36 -0.67
N LYS A 563 28.98 -63.70 0.58
CA LYS A 563 28.03 -64.76 0.97
C LYS A 563 27.10 -64.29 2.08
N ASN A 564 25.97 -64.97 2.28
CA ASN A 564 25.00 -64.64 3.32
C ASN A 564 24.56 -63.17 3.29
N ILE A 565 24.25 -62.67 2.10
CA ILE A 565 24.04 -61.25 1.86
C ILE A 565 22.59 -60.90 2.21
N LYS A 566 22.43 -60.01 3.18
CA LYS A 566 21.16 -59.35 3.51
C LYS A 566 21.17 -57.95 2.89
N VAL A 567 20.21 -57.69 2.01
CA VAL A 567 20.00 -56.38 1.38
C VAL A 567 18.81 -55.73 2.05
N THR A 568 18.94 -54.49 2.52
CA THR A 568 17.85 -53.68 3.08
C THR A 568 17.72 -52.39 2.31
N VAL A 569 16.54 -52.09 1.80
CA VAL A 569 16.22 -50.83 1.11
C VAL A 569 15.46 -49.92 2.07
N SER A 570 15.90 -48.68 2.24
CA SER A 570 15.28 -47.70 3.13
C SER A 570 15.33 -46.29 2.58
N GLN A 571 14.32 -45.49 2.94
CA GLN A 571 14.24 -44.07 2.62
C GLN A 571 13.87 -43.32 3.90
N ALA A 572 14.72 -42.38 4.33
CA ALA A 572 14.62 -41.76 5.66
C ALA A 572 13.33 -40.95 5.87
N GLU A 573 12.79 -40.34 4.82
CA GLU A 573 11.57 -39.50 4.83
C GLU A 573 10.28 -40.29 4.51
N ASN A 574 10.40 -41.61 4.34
CA ASN A 574 9.38 -42.52 3.83
C ASN A 574 8.69 -42.05 2.52
N VAL A 575 9.44 -41.35 1.64
CA VAL A 575 8.96 -40.87 0.33
C VAL A 575 8.81 -42.02 -0.66
N PHE A 576 9.72 -42.99 -0.61
CA PHE A 576 9.57 -44.26 -1.31
C PHE A 576 9.37 -45.37 -0.27
N SER A 577 8.24 -46.05 -0.34
CA SER A 577 7.84 -47.08 0.63
C SER A 577 7.45 -48.36 -0.08
N VAL A 578 7.72 -49.51 0.54
CA VAL A 578 7.33 -50.80 -0.04
C VAL A 578 5.80 -50.95 -0.06
N THR A 579 5.25 -51.33 -1.21
CA THR A 579 3.79 -51.58 -1.38
C THR A 579 3.37 -52.92 -0.81
N LYS A 580 4.21 -53.95 -0.99
CA LYS A 580 3.99 -55.34 -0.61
C LYS A 580 5.32 -56.02 -0.31
N GLY A 581 5.33 -56.91 0.68
CA GLY A 581 6.52 -57.68 1.06
C GLY A 581 7.43 -56.98 2.07
N SER A 582 8.66 -57.48 2.21
CA SER A 582 9.68 -56.91 3.09
C SER A 582 10.57 -55.95 2.30
N ASN A 583 11.06 -54.90 2.94
CA ASN A 583 12.13 -54.06 2.41
C ASN A 583 13.52 -54.71 2.52
N THR A 584 13.58 -55.94 3.04
CA THR A 584 14.78 -56.74 3.20
C THR A 584 14.67 -58.03 2.40
N PHE A 585 15.73 -58.42 1.71
CA PHE A 585 15.81 -59.72 1.03
C PHE A 585 17.21 -60.35 1.12
N TYR A 586 17.26 -61.67 0.91
CA TYR A 586 18.45 -62.49 1.08
C TYR A 586 19.01 -62.94 -0.26
N ILE A 587 20.34 -62.88 -0.40
CA ILE A 587 21.09 -63.42 -1.53
C ILE A 587 22.15 -64.36 -0.94
N ASP A 588 22.14 -65.62 -1.38
CA ASP A 588 23.07 -66.66 -0.89
C ASP A 588 24.54 -66.29 -1.16
N ARG A 589 24.84 -65.90 -2.41
CA ARG A 589 26.21 -65.57 -2.84
C ARG A 589 26.23 -64.65 -4.08
N ILE A 590 27.25 -63.79 -4.13
CA ILE A 590 27.70 -63.08 -5.35
C ILE A 590 29.20 -63.33 -5.51
N SER A 591 29.60 -63.99 -6.60
CA SER A 591 31.00 -64.33 -6.84
C SER A 591 31.88 -63.12 -7.12
N ALA A 592 33.20 -63.30 -6.98
CA ALA A 592 34.18 -62.28 -7.34
C ALA A 592 33.97 -61.76 -8.78
N GLY A 593 33.81 -60.45 -8.96
CA GLY A 593 33.52 -59.83 -10.25
C GLY A 593 32.14 -60.14 -10.85
N GLU A 594 31.22 -60.78 -10.10
CA GLU A 594 29.86 -61.06 -10.57
C GLU A 594 28.94 -59.86 -10.32
N THR A 595 27.97 -59.66 -11.22
CA THR A 595 26.84 -58.73 -11.06
C THR A 595 25.53 -59.49 -10.88
N LYS A 596 24.74 -59.13 -9.87
CA LYS A 596 23.43 -59.73 -9.58
C LYS A 596 22.33 -58.67 -9.59
N GLN A 597 21.37 -58.82 -10.50
CA GLN A 597 20.20 -57.95 -10.59
C GLN A 597 19.13 -58.31 -9.55
N ASN A 598 18.51 -57.30 -8.95
CA ASN A 598 17.38 -57.40 -8.04
C ASN A 598 16.30 -56.36 -8.38
N SER A 599 15.08 -56.60 -7.91
CA SER A 599 13.94 -55.71 -8.12
C SER A 599 13.09 -55.59 -6.86
N ILE A 600 12.58 -54.39 -6.58
CA ILE A 600 11.66 -54.12 -5.48
C ILE A 600 10.55 -53.15 -5.93
N GLU A 601 9.30 -53.46 -5.59
CA GLU A 601 8.16 -52.57 -5.88
C GLU A 601 8.04 -51.50 -4.79
N LEU A 602 8.09 -50.23 -5.19
CA LEU A 602 8.01 -49.07 -4.30
C LEU A 602 6.83 -48.17 -4.69
N LYS A 603 6.30 -47.46 -3.71
CA LYS A 603 5.27 -46.42 -3.86
C LYS A 603 5.83 -45.07 -3.48
N VAL A 604 5.59 -44.09 -4.35
CA VAL A 604 5.85 -42.69 -4.07
C VAL A 604 4.78 -42.18 -3.11
N LYS A 605 5.21 -41.51 -2.04
CA LYS A 605 4.32 -40.83 -1.09
C LYS A 605 3.39 -39.88 -1.84
N SER A 606 2.13 -39.84 -1.42
CA SER A 606 1.08 -39.16 -2.20
C SER A 606 1.24 -37.65 -2.30
N ASP A 607 1.92 -37.04 -1.33
CA ASP A 607 2.19 -35.60 -1.20
C ASP A 607 3.70 -35.29 -1.41
N ALA A 608 4.42 -36.16 -2.12
CA ALA A 608 5.81 -35.91 -2.46
C ALA A 608 5.92 -34.65 -3.35
N VAL A 609 6.85 -33.76 -3.00
CA VAL A 609 7.20 -32.61 -3.83
C VAL A 609 8.22 -33.02 -4.89
N THR A 610 8.32 -32.24 -5.98
CA THR A 610 9.32 -32.50 -7.02
C THR A 610 10.72 -32.26 -6.47
N LYS A 611 11.46 -33.35 -6.23
CA LYS A 611 12.81 -33.31 -5.67
C LYS A 611 13.50 -34.68 -5.86
N ALA A 612 14.83 -34.69 -5.85
CA ALA A 612 15.63 -35.89 -5.70
C ALA A 612 15.67 -36.35 -4.23
N TYR A 613 15.29 -37.60 -3.99
CA TYR A 613 15.28 -38.21 -2.67
C TYR A 613 16.29 -39.35 -2.57
N PRO A 614 17.13 -39.38 -1.51
CA PRO A 614 18.11 -40.44 -1.31
C PRO A 614 17.42 -41.73 -0.87
N LEU A 615 17.63 -42.79 -1.64
CA LEU A 615 17.28 -44.17 -1.32
C LEU A 615 18.54 -44.90 -0.88
N GLU A 616 18.54 -45.39 0.36
CA GLU A 616 19.65 -46.12 0.96
C GLU A 616 19.48 -47.62 0.73
N ILE A 617 20.54 -48.27 0.27
CA ILE A 617 20.61 -49.71 0.08
C ILE A 617 21.74 -50.22 0.95
N LYS A 618 21.39 -50.93 2.02
CA LYS A 618 22.32 -51.49 2.98
C LYS A 618 22.56 -52.97 2.70
N PHE A 619 23.83 -53.33 2.58
CA PHE A 619 24.32 -54.69 2.48
C PHE A 619 24.90 -55.13 3.81
N GLU A 620 24.50 -56.31 4.30
CA GLU A 620 25.19 -57.02 5.38
C GLU A 620 25.60 -58.38 4.83
N TYR A 621 26.90 -58.71 4.79
CA TYR A 621 27.37 -59.95 4.15
C TYR A 621 28.63 -60.50 4.78
N GLU A 622 28.83 -61.80 4.65
CA GLU A 622 30.03 -62.52 5.08
C GLU A 622 30.95 -62.81 3.89
N TYR A 623 32.20 -63.14 4.17
CA TYR A 623 33.17 -63.58 3.16
C TYR A 623 34.21 -64.51 3.75
N ALA A 624 34.90 -65.26 2.90
CA ALA A 624 35.94 -66.19 3.33
C ALA A 624 37.11 -65.41 3.96
N GLY A 625 37.43 -65.71 5.22
CA GLY A 625 38.46 -64.99 5.99
C GLY A 625 37.94 -63.80 6.79
N ALA A 626 36.62 -63.56 6.86
CA ALA A 626 36.04 -62.57 7.75
C ALA A 626 36.28 -62.94 9.23
N GLU A 627 36.93 -62.07 9.99
CA GLU A 627 37.06 -62.19 11.43
C GLU A 627 35.89 -61.49 12.14
N ALA A 628 35.56 -61.92 13.36
CA ALA A 628 34.53 -61.25 14.14
C ALA A 628 34.97 -59.82 14.48
N ASN A 629 34.09 -58.85 14.26
CA ASN A 629 34.33 -57.47 14.64
C ASN A 629 34.60 -57.41 16.16
N PRO A 630 35.75 -56.89 16.62
CA PRO A 630 36.14 -56.94 18.03
C PRO A 630 35.26 -56.08 18.96
N THR A 631 34.44 -55.19 18.40
CA THR A 631 33.53 -54.31 19.16
C THR A 631 32.09 -54.81 19.13
N THR A 632 31.59 -55.32 18.00
CA THR A 632 30.19 -55.76 17.87
C THR A 632 30.00 -57.28 17.95
N GLY A 633 31.07 -58.06 17.79
CA GLY A 633 31.02 -59.53 17.71
C GLY A 633 30.40 -60.08 16.41
N GLU A 634 30.00 -59.21 15.48
CA GLU A 634 29.41 -59.60 14.20
C GLU A 634 30.49 -60.04 13.21
N ILE A 635 30.20 -61.06 12.41
CA ILE A 635 31.08 -61.56 11.35
C ILE A 635 30.61 -60.99 10.02
N GLY A 636 31.54 -60.48 9.22
CA GLY A 636 31.24 -59.89 7.91
C GLY A 636 31.23 -58.36 7.91
N GLU A 637 30.56 -57.79 6.91
CA GLU A 637 30.66 -56.38 6.55
C GLU A 637 29.30 -55.74 6.38
N LYS A 638 29.25 -54.44 6.68
CA LYS A 638 28.06 -53.61 6.51
C LYS A 638 28.41 -52.42 5.62
N VAL A 639 27.78 -52.34 4.46
CA VAL A 639 27.99 -51.26 3.48
C VAL A 639 26.65 -50.61 3.18
N THR A 640 26.61 -49.29 3.10
CA THR A 640 25.42 -48.54 2.68
C THR A 640 25.78 -47.78 1.41
N GLU A 641 25.01 -48.01 0.35
CA GLU A 641 25.06 -47.24 -0.89
C GLU A 641 23.82 -46.33 -0.95
N THR A 642 23.99 -45.10 -1.43
CA THR A 642 22.91 -44.13 -1.56
C THR A 642 22.75 -43.75 -3.02
N ILE A 643 21.54 -43.91 -3.54
CA ILE A 643 21.16 -43.46 -4.89
C ILE A 643 20.06 -42.41 -4.78
N ASN A 644 19.97 -41.51 -5.74
CA ASN A 644 18.93 -40.48 -5.74
C ASN A 644 17.87 -40.81 -6.79
N LEU A 645 16.62 -40.93 -6.37
CA LEU A 645 15.47 -41.05 -7.27
C LEU A 645 14.65 -39.76 -7.22
N GLN A 646 14.27 -39.24 -8.39
CA GLN A 646 13.48 -38.01 -8.48
C GLN A 646 11.98 -38.35 -8.40
N ALA A 647 11.32 -37.88 -7.35
CA ALA A 647 9.86 -37.85 -7.33
C ALA A 647 9.38 -36.59 -8.05
N VAL A 648 8.23 -36.68 -8.71
CA VAL A 648 7.55 -35.56 -9.36
C VAL A 648 6.23 -35.34 -8.64
N GLU A 649 5.91 -34.12 -8.28
CA GLU A 649 4.63 -33.84 -7.63
C GLU A 649 3.44 -34.09 -8.57
N ASN A 650 2.29 -34.44 -7.99
CA ASN A 650 1.09 -34.75 -8.75
C ASN A 650 0.06 -33.61 -8.63
N SER A 651 0.36 -32.50 -9.31
CA SER A 651 -0.53 -31.34 -9.41
C SER A 651 -1.76 -31.71 -10.23
N ARG A 652 -2.96 -31.52 -9.66
CA ARG A 652 -4.25 -31.78 -10.34
C ARG A 652 -5.18 -30.58 -10.22
N PRO A 653 -4.90 -29.48 -10.93
CA PRO A 653 -5.75 -28.30 -10.93
C PRO A 653 -6.99 -28.60 -11.77
N VAL A 654 -8.17 -28.26 -11.25
CA VAL A 654 -9.43 -28.41 -11.98
C VAL A 654 -10.22 -27.12 -11.89
N VAL A 655 -10.65 -26.62 -13.05
CA VAL A 655 -11.55 -25.48 -13.16
C VAL A 655 -12.93 -25.98 -13.58
N ASN A 656 -13.95 -25.59 -12.84
CA ASN A 656 -15.35 -25.93 -13.09
C ASN A 656 -16.26 -24.73 -12.88
N ASN A 657 -17.52 -24.87 -13.31
CA ASN A 657 -18.58 -23.89 -13.05
C ASN A 657 -18.24 -22.47 -13.50
N ILE A 658 -17.68 -22.34 -14.70
CA ILE A 658 -17.43 -21.03 -15.31
C ILE A 658 -18.76 -20.40 -15.73
N TYR A 659 -19.10 -19.26 -15.15
CA TYR A 659 -20.28 -18.47 -15.49
C TYR A 659 -19.86 -17.03 -15.79
N VAL A 660 -20.42 -16.44 -16.85
CA VAL A 660 -20.19 -15.05 -17.22
C VAL A 660 -21.48 -14.26 -17.02
N GLY A 661 -21.41 -13.21 -16.20
CA GLY A 661 -22.52 -12.37 -15.80
C GLY A 661 -22.97 -12.65 -14.36
N SER A 662 -23.21 -11.60 -13.56
CA SER A 662 -23.65 -11.77 -12.17
C SER A 662 -25.17 -11.94 -12.04
N TRP A 663 -25.98 -11.28 -12.89
CA TRP A 663 -27.46 -11.25 -12.76
C TRP A 663 -28.23 -11.02 -14.07
N GLY A 664 -27.56 -11.08 -15.23
CA GLY A 664 -28.16 -10.82 -16.55
C GLY A 664 -27.18 -11.09 -17.68
N THR A 665 -27.64 -10.98 -18.93
CA THR A 665 -26.80 -11.17 -20.12
C THR A 665 -25.70 -10.11 -20.14
N PRO A 666 -24.41 -10.48 -20.21
CA PRO A 666 -23.32 -9.52 -20.29
C PRO A 666 -23.42 -8.66 -21.55
N THR A 667 -23.07 -7.38 -21.46
CA THR A 667 -23.14 -6.43 -22.58
C THR A 667 -21.76 -6.20 -23.17
N VAL A 668 -21.64 -6.17 -24.50
CA VAL A 668 -20.37 -5.95 -25.19
C VAL A 668 -19.73 -4.62 -24.74
N ASN A 669 -18.41 -4.63 -24.55
CA ASN A 669 -17.59 -3.52 -24.07
C ASN A 669 -17.93 -2.97 -22.67
N GLN A 670 -18.79 -3.64 -21.90
CA GLN A 670 -19.12 -3.25 -20.53
C GLN A 670 -18.53 -4.27 -19.53
N PRO A 671 -17.99 -3.83 -18.38
CA PRO A 671 -17.50 -4.74 -17.36
C PRO A 671 -18.58 -5.71 -16.86
N THR A 672 -18.20 -6.96 -16.70
CA THR A 672 -19.05 -8.02 -16.14
C THR A 672 -18.18 -8.99 -15.32
N ALA A 673 -18.77 -9.76 -14.43
CA ALA A 673 -18.03 -10.78 -13.70
C ALA A 673 -17.96 -12.08 -14.50
N VAL A 674 -16.82 -12.77 -14.44
CA VAL A 674 -16.76 -14.22 -14.63
C VAL A 674 -16.48 -14.87 -13.29
N THR A 675 -17.29 -15.86 -12.95
CA THR A 675 -17.14 -16.67 -11.74
C THR A 675 -16.78 -18.09 -12.12
N PHE A 676 -15.93 -18.74 -11.31
CA PHE A 676 -15.60 -20.15 -11.48
C PHE A 676 -15.13 -20.74 -10.16
N GLU A 677 -15.19 -22.07 -10.09
CA GLU A 677 -14.65 -22.84 -8.99
C GLU A 677 -13.31 -23.46 -9.41
N PHE A 678 -12.27 -23.17 -8.64
CA PHE A 678 -10.95 -23.75 -8.80
C PHE A 678 -10.68 -24.76 -7.70
N TYR A 679 -10.36 -25.99 -8.09
CA TYR A 679 -10.06 -27.08 -7.17
C TYR A 679 -8.60 -27.50 -7.29
N ASN A 680 -7.90 -27.56 -6.16
CA ASN A 680 -6.67 -28.31 -6.08
C ASN A 680 -7.00 -29.76 -5.72
N MET A 681 -7.20 -30.61 -6.74
CA MET A 681 -7.40 -32.05 -6.54
C MET A 681 -6.09 -32.84 -6.38
N GLY A 682 -4.96 -32.13 -6.33
CA GLY A 682 -3.64 -32.66 -6.01
C GLY A 682 -3.49 -32.92 -4.52
N LYS A 683 -2.31 -33.40 -4.13
CA LYS A 683 -1.93 -33.64 -2.73
C LYS A 683 -0.84 -32.68 -2.23
N SER A 684 -0.31 -31.84 -3.11
CA SER A 684 0.61 -30.75 -2.81
C SER A 684 -0.12 -29.40 -2.89
N THR A 685 0.38 -28.39 -2.20
CA THR A 685 -0.12 -27.02 -2.29
C THR A 685 0.30 -26.40 -3.62
N LEU A 686 -0.64 -25.77 -4.33
CA LEU A 686 -0.34 -24.99 -5.54
C LEU A 686 0.06 -23.58 -5.11
N ASN A 687 1.27 -23.15 -5.44
CA ASN A 687 1.80 -21.86 -5.02
C ASN A 687 1.56 -20.79 -6.09
N ASN A 688 1.40 -19.54 -5.67
CA ASN A 688 1.32 -18.37 -6.54
C ASN A 688 0.26 -18.53 -7.65
N VAL A 689 -0.92 -19.05 -7.31
CA VAL A 689 -1.98 -19.30 -8.29
C VAL A 689 -2.57 -17.97 -8.76
N TYR A 690 -2.72 -17.81 -10.07
CA TYR A 690 -3.38 -16.68 -10.70
C TYR A 690 -4.14 -17.09 -11.96
N ALA A 691 -5.11 -16.27 -12.34
CA ALA A 691 -5.96 -16.48 -13.51
C ALA A 691 -5.76 -15.37 -14.54
N THR A 692 -5.80 -15.74 -15.82
CA THR A 692 -5.87 -14.82 -16.96
C THR A 692 -7.00 -15.23 -17.89
N VAL A 693 -7.47 -14.30 -18.72
CA VAL A 693 -8.49 -14.59 -19.74
C VAL A 693 -7.97 -14.19 -21.12
N GLU A 694 -8.15 -15.06 -22.10
CA GLU A 694 -7.82 -14.80 -23.50
C GLU A 694 -9.06 -15.02 -24.38
N GLY A 695 -9.01 -14.57 -25.64
CA GLY A 695 -10.10 -14.71 -26.61
C GLY A 695 -10.93 -13.44 -26.73
N ASP A 696 -12.26 -13.58 -26.77
CA ASP A 696 -13.21 -12.48 -26.92
C ASP A 696 -13.46 -11.72 -25.60
N TYR A 697 -12.60 -11.89 -24.59
CA TYR A 697 -12.71 -11.23 -23.29
C TYR A 697 -11.37 -10.63 -22.87
N THR A 698 -11.41 -9.55 -22.10
CA THR A 698 -10.22 -8.93 -21.48
C THR A 698 -10.44 -8.71 -19.99
N LEU A 699 -9.41 -8.86 -19.17
CA LEU A 699 -9.44 -8.53 -17.74
C LEU A 699 -9.48 -7.02 -17.50
N THR A 700 -10.27 -6.56 -16.53
CA THR A 700 -10.32 -5.14 -16.15
C THR A 700 -9.21 -4.73 -15.17
N THR A 701 -8.75 -5.65 -14.32
CA THR A 701 -7.79 -5.40 -13.22
C THR A 701 -6.31 -5.44 -13.63
N GLY A 702 -6.00 -5.43 -14.93
CA GLY A 702 -4.64 -5.53 -15.47
C GLY A 702 -4.42 -6.83 -16.23
N ASN A 703 -3.22 -7.42 -16.13
CA ASN A 703 -2.85 -8.60 -16.92
C ASN A 703 -3.25 -9.94 -16.27
N MET A 704 -3.49 -9.99 -14.95
CA MET A 704 -3.81 -11.21 -14.22
C MET A 704 -4.68 -10.94 -12.99
N TYR A 705 -5.45 -11.94 -12.56
CA TYR A 705 -6.16 -11.97 -11.29
C TYR A 705 -5.47 -12.93 -10.32
N TYR A 706 -4.88 -12.41 -9.24
CA TYR A 706 -4.12 -13.21 -8.29
C TYR A 706 -5.05 -13.93 -7.29
N ILE A 707 -4.95 -15.26 -7.21
CA ILE A 707 -5.76 -16.12 -6.33
C ILE A 707 -4.99 -16.42 -5.03
N GLY A 708 -3.65 -16.56 -5.09
CA GLY A 708 -2.81 -16.89 -3.95
C GLY A 708 -2.46 -18.38 -3.88
N ASN A 709 -2.11 -18.88 -2.69
CA ASN A 709 -1.75 -20.29 -2.51
C ASN A 709 -2.98 -21.14 -2.24
N VAL A 710 -3.17 -22.23 -2.99
CA VAL A 710 -4.33 -23.13 -2.85
C VAL A 710 -3.89 -24.45 -2.25
N GLN A 711 -4.29 -24.71 -1.00
CA GLN A 711 -3.91 -25.91 -0.25
C GLN A 711 -4.43 -27.19 -0.91
N SER A 712 -3.78 -28.32 -0.64
CA SER A 712 -4.21 -29.64 -1.13
C SER A 712 -5.67 -29.94 -0.74
N GLY A 713 -6.51 -30.29 -1.71
CA GLY A 713 -7.91 -30.62 -1.51
C GLY A 713 -8.81 -29.41 -1.25
N ALA A 714 -8.27 -28.19 -1.24
CA ALA A 714 -9.05 -26.97 -1.12
C ALA A 714 -9.70 -26.59 -2.45
N SER A 715 -10.76 -25.78 -2.34
CA SER A 715 -11.43 -25.15 -3.46
C SER A 715 -11.52 -23.66 -3.21
N GLU A 716 -11.28 -22.87 -4.25
CA GLU A 716 -11.48 -21.42 -4.26
C GLU A 716 -12.63 -21.08 -5.19
N TYR A 717 -13.55 -20.25 -4.69
CA TYR A 717 -14.56 -19.61 -5.53
C TYR A 717 -13.98 -18.27 -5.98
N VAL A 718 -13.75 -18.14 -7.28
CA VAL A 718 -13.08 -16.99 -7.87
C VAL A 718 -14.10 -16.17 -8.65
N GLU A 719 -14.16 -14.88 -8.35
CA GLU A 719 -14.91 -13.88 -9.11
C GLU A 719 -13.93 -12.84 -9.63
N MET A 720 -13.87 -12.68 -10.95
CA MET A 720 -12.98 -11.72 -11.60
C MET A 720 -13.74 -10.90 -12.64
N GLU A 721 -13.38 -9.62 -12.75
CA GLU A 721 -14.03 -8.69 -13.67
C GLU A 721 -13.39 -8.78 -15.07
N ILE A 722 -14.23 -9.00 -16.07
CA ILE A 722 -13.85 -9.10 -17.48
C ILE A 722 -14.74 -8.21 -18.35
N ILE A 723 -14.27 -7.88 -19.54
CA ILE A 723 -15.01 -7.13 -20.55
C ILE A 723 -15.12 -8.00 -21.79
N PRO A 724 -16.34 -8.38 -22.22
CA PRO A 724 -16.55 -9.05 -23.50
C PRO A 724 -16.33 -8.06 -24.65
N THR A 725 -15.61 -8.49 -25.68
CA THR A 725 -15.21 -7.65 -26.83
C THR A 725 -15.99 -7.97 -28.10
N LEU A 726 -16.78 -9.05 -28.09
CA LEU A 726 -17.60 -9.52 -29.20
C LEU A 726 -19.07 -9.60 -28.78
N GLU A 727 -19.97 -9.06 -29.61
CA GLU A 727 -21.42 -9.25 -29.49
C GLU A 727 -21.82 -10.63 -30.06
N GLY A 728 -22.81 -11.29 -29.45
CA GLY A 728 -23.26 -12.62 -29.82
C GLY A 728 -22.59 -13.71 -28.98
N THR A 729 -22.19 -14.82 -29.59
CA THR A 729 -21.48 -15.90 -28.89
C THR A 729 -20.00 -15.57 -28.77
N ALA A 730 -19.58 -15.07 -27.61
CA ALA A 730 -18.19 -14.78 -27.29
C ALA A 730 -17.51 -16.02 -26.68
N LYS A 731 -16.26 -16.27 -27.06
CA LYS A 731 -15.47 -17.42 -26.60
C LYS A 731 -14.23 -16.97 -25.85
N GLY A 732 -13.96 -17.60 -24.72
CA GLY A 732 -12.86 -17.26 -23.83
C GLY A 732 -12.07 -18.47 -23.38
N ASN A 733 -10.79 -18.25 -23.14
CA ASN A 733 -9.91 -19.22 -22.48
C ASN A 733 -9.57 -18.68 -21.10
N LEU A 734 -10.02 -19.37 -20.07
CA LEU A 734 -9.59 -19.13 -18.70
C LEU A 734 -8.28 -19.90 -18.48
N VAL A 735 -7.17 -19.18 -18.31
CA VAL A 735 -5.85 -19.78 -18.11
C VAL A 735 -5.45 -19.59 -16.65
N ILE A 736 -5.37 -20.70 -15.92
CA ILE A 736 -4.85 -20.73 -14.56
C ILE A 736 -3.36 -21.06 -14.61
N SER A 737 -2.55 -20.18 -14.03
CA SER A 737 -1.12 -20.36 -13.84
C SER A 737 -0.81 -20.58 -12.36
N PHE A 738 0.18 -21.41 -12.06
CA PHE A 738 0.72 -21.59 -10.71
C PHE A 738 2.18 -22.03 -10.78
N GLU A 739 2.88 -21.89 -9.67
CA GLU A 739 4.27 -22.32 -9.51
C GLU A 739 4.33 -23.74 -8.92
N ASP A 740 5.09 -24.61 -9.57
CA ASP A 740 5.40 -25.95 -9.09
C ASP A 740 6.49 -25.91 -7.99
N SER A 741 6.82 -27.04 -7.38
CA SER A 741 7.81 -27.08 -6.30
C SER A 741 9.26 -26.83 -6.74
N ASN A 742 9.55 -26.76 -8.05
CA ASN A 742 10.85 -26.34 -8.61
C ASN A 742 10.90 -24.84 -8.92
N GLY A 743 9.79 -24.11 -8.76
CA GLY A 743 9.69 -22.72 -9.18
C GLY A 743 9.30 -22.54 -10.65
N GLU A 744 8.91 -23.61 -11.36
CA GLU A 744 8.49 -23.53 -12.75
C GLU A 744 6.99 -23.22 -12.86
N GLU A 745 6.63 -22.40 -13.84
CA GLU A 745 5.24 -22.04 -14.08
C GLU A 745 4.49 -23.14 -14.85
N VAL A 746 3.40 -23.63 -14.29
CA VAL A 746 2.49 -24.60 -14.91
C VAL A 746 1.18 -23.92 -15.26
N LYS A 747 0.68 -24.16 -16.48
CA LYS A 747 -0.56 -23.56 -17.01
C LYS A 747 -1.65 -24.60 -17.27
N VAL A 748 -2.87 -24.29 -16.86
CA VAL A 748 -4.08 -25.05 -17.17
C VAL A 748 -5.10 -24.13 -17.82
N THR A 749 -5.45 -24.45 -19.06
CA THR A 749 -6.43 -23.69 -19.84
C THR A 749 -7.79 -24.40 -19.83
N LYS A 750 -8.85 -23.64 -19.58
CA LYS A 750 -10.24 -24.08 -19.68
C LYS A 750 -11.02 -23.15 -20.60
N GLU A 751 -11.54 -23.69 -21.68
CA GLU A 751 -12.40 -22.94 -22.61
C GLU A 751 -13.78 -22.71 -21.99
N PHE A 752 -14.37 -21.55 -22.28
CA PHE A 752 -15.76 -21.21 -21.96
C PHE A 752 -16.35 -20.33 -23.06
N GLU A 753 -17.69 -20.22 -23.09
CA GLU A 753 -18.40 -19.31 -23.98
C GLU A 753 -19.59 -18.69 -23.26
N SER A 754 -19.96 -17.48 -23.65
CA SER A 754 -21.19 -16.83 -23.17
C SER A 754 -21.88 -16.03 -24.27
N VAL A 755 -23.18 -15.82 -24.10
CA VAL A 755 -23.97 -14.95 -24.98
C VAL A 755 -23.85 -13.52 -24.45
N VAL A 756 -23.39 -12.62 -25.32
CA VAL A 756 -23.17 -11.20 -25.04
C VAL A 756 -24.15 -10.36 -25.85
N GLN A 757 -24.87 -9.45 -25.20
CA GLN A 757 -25.81 -8.54 -25.85
C GLN A 757 -25.12 -7.27 -26.36
N GLY A 758 -25.68 -6.67 -27.41
CA GLY A 758 -25.26 -5.37 -27.92
C GLY A 758 -25.52 -4.24 -26.92
N GLU A 759 -24.81 -3.12 -27.09
CA GLU A 759 -24.93 -1.95 -26.21
C GLU A 759 -26.33 -1.31 -26.34
N PHE A 760 -27.00 -1.08 -25.21
CA PHE A 760 -28.33 -0.50 -25.18
C PHE A 760 -28.27 0.98 -25.59
N VAL A 761 -28.84 1.33 -26.74
CA VAL A 761 -29.05 2.71 -27.16
C VAL A 761 -30.46 3.13 -26.71
N PRO A 762 -30.63 4.05 -25.74
CA PRO A 762 -31.94 4.50 -25.33
C PRO A 762 -32.59 5.29 -26.47
N GLU A 763 -33.71 4.80 -27.00
CA GLU A 763 -34.63 5.64 -27.76
C GLU A 763 -35.32 6.61 -26.80
N PHE A 764 -34.96 7.90 -26.90
CA PHE A 764 -35.64 8.97 -26.17
C PHE A 764 -37.08 9.13 -26.69
N PRO A 765 -38.10 9.08 -25.82
CA PRO A 765 -39.48 9.35 -26.21
C PRO A 765 -39.70 10.86 -26.27
N GLY A 766 -39.84 11.43 -27.47
CA GLY A 766 -40.32 12.80 -27.63
C GLY A 766 -39.88 13.48 -28.92
N GLY A 767 -40.72 13.39 -29.95
CA GLY A 767 -40.61 14.20 -31.16
C GLY A 767 -41.72 13.85 -32.14
N GLU A 768 -42.89 14.47 -31.98
CA GLU A 768 -43.93 14.46 -33.02
C GLU A 768 -43.36 15.04 -34.32
N GLY A 769 -43.53 14.34 -35.44
CA GLY A 769 -43.14 14.89 -36.74
C GLY A 769 -43.10 13.90 -37.90
N THR A 770 -44.28 13.62 -38.44
CA THR A 770 -44.54 13.19 -39.83
C THR A 770 -44.06 11.81 -40.26
N GLY A 771 -45.03 10.93 -40.52
CA GLY A 771 -44.82 9.67 -41.20
C GLY A 771 -44.17 9.85 -42.58
N GLY A 772 -43.11 9.10 -42.78
CA GLY A 772 -42.56 8.75 -44.08
C GLY A 772 -42.01 7.34 -43.96
N GLU A 773 -42.61 6.41 -44.70
CA GLU A 773 -41.97 5.13 -45.00
C GLU A 773 -40.60 5.43 -45.62
N PHE A 774 -39.53 5.06 -44.92
CA PHE A 774 -38.22 4.88 -45.53
C PHE A 774 -37.86 3.40 -45.40
N PRO A 775 -37.56 2.70 -46.51
CA PRO A 775 -37.13 1.32 -46.45
C PRO A 775 -35.76 1.27 -45.73
N MET A 776 -35.69 0.46 -44.67
CA MET A 776 -34.41 0.08 -44.07
C MET A 776 -33.70 -0.88 -45.02
N GLU A 777 -32.88 -0.34 -45.91
CA GLU A 777 -31.85 -1.09 -46.62
C GLU A 777 -30.55 -0.93 -45.83
N ASN A 778 -30.19 -1.96 -45.06
CA ASN A 778 -28.86 -2.04 -44.44
C ASN A 778 -27.80 -1.95 -45.54
N PRO A 779 -26.79 -1.05 -45.46
CA PRO A 779 -25.64 -1.17 -46.33
C PRO A 779 -24.87 -2.43 -45.90
N VAL A 780 -25.13 -3.53 -46.59
CA VAL A 780 -24.25 -4.69 -46.63
C VAL A 780 -22.88 -4.15 -47.05
N LYS A 781 -21.89 -4.22 -46.15
CA LYS A 781 -20.50 -3.94 -46.51
C LYS A 781 -20.16 -4.78 -47.74
N GLU A 782 -19.90 -4.12 -48.86
CA GLU A 782 -19.47 -4.82 -50.07
C GLU A 782 -18.22 -5.65 -49.77
N PRO A 783 -18.18 -6.93 -50.16
CA PRO A 783 -16.98 -7.74 -50.01
C PRO A 783 -15.86 -7.10 -50.84
N ILE A 784 -14.70 -6.93 -50.20
CA ILE A 784 -13.48 -6.27 -50.74
C ILE A 784 -13.04 -6.89 -52.09
N LEU A 785 -13.50 -8.10 -52.41
CA LEU A 785 -13.31 -8.79 -53.68
C LEU A 785 -14.59 -9.56 -54.07
N PRO A 786 -14.99 -9.56 -55.36
CA PRO A 786 -16.06 -10.43 -55.83
C PRO A 786 -15.73 -11.90 -55.51
N ILE A 787 -16.73 -12.67 -55.05
CA ILE A 787 -16.55 -14.09 -54.66
C ILE A 787 -15.86 -14.90 -55.77
N TRP A 788 -16.13 -14.60 -57.04
CA TRP A 788 -15.47 -15.25 -58.17
C TRP A 788 -13.97 -14.93 -58.27
N LEU A 789 -13.54 -13.71 -57.92
CA LEU A 789 -12.12 -13.31 -57.91
C LEU A 789 -11.38 -13.94 -56.71
N PHE A 790 -12.05 -14.06 -55.56
CA PHE A 790 -11.52 -14.77 -54.40
C PHE A 790 -11.29 -16.26 -54.69
N VAL A 791 -12.23 -16.92 -55.37
CA VAL A 791 -12.10 -18.32 -55.79
C VAL A 791 -10.97 -18.49 -56.82
N ILE A 792 -10.78 -17.54 -57.75
CA ILE A 792 -9.64 -17.56 -58.69
C ILE A 792 -8.31 -17.39 -57.96
N ILE A 793 -8.22 -16.49 -56.97
CA ILE A 793 -6.99 -16.31 -56.18
C ILE A 793 -6.68 -17.58 -55.40
N GLN A 794 -7.66 -18.20 -54.75
CA GLN A 794 -7.48 -19.46 -54.02
C GLN A 794 -7.06 -20.59 -54.96
N ALA A 795 -7.66 -20.69 -56.16
CA ALA A 795 -7.27 -21.68 -57.17
C ALA A 795 -5.84 -21.44 -57.68
N ALA A 796 -5.43 -20.19 -57.90
CA ALA A 796 -4.07 -19.84 -58.31
C ALA A 796 -3.04 -20.16 -57.21
N VAL A 797 -3.37 -19.89 -55.94
CA VAL A 797 -2.54 -20.29 -54.79
C VAL A 797 -2.42 -21.81 -54.73
N LEU A 798 -3.50 -22.55 -54.93
CA LEU A 798 -3.50 -24.02 -54.95
C LEU A 798 -2.61 -24.59 -56.07
N VAL A 799 -2.65 -23.99 -57.26
CA VAL A 799 -1.82 -24.39 -58.42
C VAL A 799 -0.34 -24.07 -58.20
N VAL A 800 0.01 -23.07 -57.37
CA VAL A 800 1.41 -22.74 -57.03
C VAL A 800 1.92 -23.55 -55.82
N VAL A 801 1.08 -23.73 -54.80
CA VAL A 801 1.46 -24.40 -53.54
C VAL A 801 1.65 -25.90 -53.74
N ILE A 802 0.82 -26.58 -54.53
CA ILE A 802 0.96 -28.03 -54.78
C ILE A 802 2.32 -28.40 -55.39
N PRO A 803 2.81 -27.76 -56.48
CA PRO A 803 4.12 -28.12 -57.04
C PRO A 803 5.28 -27.71 -56.13
N VAL A 804 5.18 -26.61 -55.37
CA VAL A 804 6.22 -26.18 -54.42
C VAL A 804 6.33 -27.13 -53.23
N THR A 805 5.20 -27.51 -52.64
CA THR A 805 5.16 -28.49 -51.53
C THR A 805 5.62 -29.88 -52.00
N ARG A 806 5.22 -30.34 -53.20
CA ARG A 806 5.78 -31.57 -53.79
C ARG A 806 7.30 -31.48 -53.96
N LYS A 807 7.84 -30.36 -54.44
CA LYS A 807 9.28 -30.16 -54.64
C LYS A 807 10.06 -30.17 -53.32
N ILE A 808 9.51 -29.52 -52.28
CA ILE A 808 10.10 -29.49 -50.93
C ILE A 808 10.08 -30.87 -50.27
N VAL A 809 8.95 -31.58 -50.32
CA VAL A 809 8.82 -32.94 -49.78
C VAL A 809 9.79 -33.91 -50.48
N LEU A 810 9.90 -33.85 -51.81
CA LEU A 810 10.88 -34.65 -52.57
C LEU A 810 12.32 -34.34 -52.16
N SER A 811 12.68 -33.05 -52.00
CA SER A 811 14.02 -32.66 -51.56
C SER A 811 14.36 -33.10 -50.13
N LEU A 812 13.37 -33.13 -49.22
CA LEU A 812 13.54 -33.61 -47.86
C LEU A 812 13.65 -35.13 -47.81
N HIS A 813 12.90 -35.84 -48.66
CA HIS A 813 12.98 -37.29 -48.76
C HIS A 813 14.32 -37.74 -49.36
N LEU A 814 14.82 -37.05 -50.40
CA LEU A 814 16.15 -37.29 -50.99
C LEU A 814 17.30 -36.95 -50.03
N ARG A 815 17.12 -36.00 -49.09
CA ARG A 815 18.08 -35.73 -48.01
C ARG A 815 18.06 -36.80 -46.92
N LYS A 816 16.90 -37.39 -46.61
CA LYS A 816 16.80 -38.51 -45.67
C LYS A 816 17.38 -39.81 -46.23
N LEU A 817 17.24 -40.04 -47.54
CA LEU A 817 17.85 -41.20 -48.22
C LEU A 817 19.38 -41.08 -48.27
N ARG A 818 19.93 -39.90 -48.59
CA ARG A 818 21.39 -39.66 -48.53
C ARG A 818 21.97 -39.82 -47.13
N LYS A 819 21.26 -39.35 -46.09
CA LYS A 819 21.66 -39.58 -44.69
C LYS A 819 21.61 -41.05 -44.26
N LYS A 820 20.83 -41.90 -44.93
CA LYS A 820 20.82 -43.35 -44.67
C LYS A 820 21.94 -44.06 -45.42
N GLU A 821 22.21 -43.68 -46.68
CA GLU A 821 23.36 -44.20 -47.44
C GLU A 821 24.71 -43.79 -46.81
N ASP A 822 24.83 -42.57 -46.28
CA ASP A 822 26.04 -42.11 -45.56
C ASP A 822 26.24 -42.80 -44.19
N LEU A 823 25.20 -43.43 -43.64
CA LEU A 823 25.23 -44.20 -42.38
C LEU A 823 25.50 -45.69 -42.61
N GLU A 824 25.17 -46.23 -43.80
CA GLU A 824 25.44 -47.63 -44.19
C GLU A 824 26.79 -47.83 -44.90
N LEU A 825 27.44 -46.76 -45.38
CA LEU A 825 28.79 -46.79 -45.97
C LEU A 825 29.91 -46.37 -44.99
N GLY A 826 29.55 -46.17 -43.71
CA GLY A 826 30.45 -45.74 -42.64
C GLY A 826 30.65 -46.76 -41.51
N GLU A 827 30.37 -48.05 -41.76
CA GLU A 827 30.79 -49.19 -40.92
C GLU A 827 31.98 -49.94 -41.56
#